data_AF-A0A365YU76-F1
#
_entry.id   AF-A0A365YU76-F1
#
_cell.length_a   1.000
_cell.length_b   1.000
_cell.length_c   1.000
_cell.angle_alpha   90.00
_cell.angle_beta   90.00
_cell.angle_gamma   90.00
#
_symmetry.space_group_name_H-M   'P 1'
#
loop_
_entity.id
_entity.type
_entity.pdbx_description
1 polymer ?
#
loop_
_entity_poly.entity_id
_entity_poly.type
_entity_poly.pdbx_seq_one_letter_code
_entity_poly.pdbx_strand_id
1 'polypeptide(L)'
;MFAHQLTEGLIRVLERPDLRVIAGARRVRLAPDLLDPFRVTDRGDVLLGAPCLQDGELLAAFYLRHALELAHLLDIAPRQPVMAALCAARTAALFLRLDTTRDTTAITPQWVTTMAAPQVATPAALQAAWQALSPFQPAPPHAPDITAVHARMQRLWHWTGPTETLMALGGDARLSINPATGLNHYGCSHRPRPWAVTFASSTASSLSERGFAGAEAARLRLIAATLSATDNDMAATLSNEIRQQISRYFGLRGDEGVILAPSGTDCELYTLALAALAALAPGRRPVSNILIAPEETGSGVPLAARGCHFANDTALGHTVPKGQLIEGFPDTTQVINLPMRDADGQQIPPEQVDADCLRVTRAELARGRHVLLHRLDLSKTGLLAPRMDTLDALAATAPAGQVDVVVDACQTRLDPARVRDYLDRGWMVMITGSKFFTGPPFCGAVLVPAPVMARLSADGLPSGLAQYTHRQAWPENTATDVLPSGHNIGLVLRWHAALAEMTALGEVDRATVTQRLREFLSAARDAITGNPDLSLLPPVALSRPALPDAWDDQATILSFFVRAPGDDATFRPLPLPQARQLYAWLNADLSEILPAADPGERALAALLCHVGQPVPLAHPALDDALAGALRISAGARLVSGEPSHDGLDSRCRMEREIRDVRRVVAKISLILRHWSVIAAHDPQPTYMPRRGMAD
;
A
#
# COMPACT_ATOMS: atom_id res chain seq x y z
N MET A 1 25.91 34.99 0.45
CA MET A 1 25.99 33.52 0.30
C MET A 1 25.27 32.82 1.46
N PHE A 2 25.67 33.06 2.72
CA PHE A 2 25.06 32.45 3.92
C PHE A 2 23.54 32.71 4.08
N ALA A 3 23.08 33.97 3.98
CA ALA A 3 21.65 34.30 4.11
C ALA A 3 20.78 33.70 2.98
N HIS A 4 21.35 33.54 1.78
CA HIS A 4 20.65 32.94 0.64
C HIS A 4 20.48 31.43 0.82
N GLN A 5 21.53 30.72 1.23
CA GLN A 5 21.50 29.28 1.52
C GLN A 5 20.56 28.90 2.67
N LEU A 6 20.52 29.71 3.74
CA LEU A 6 19.57 29.54 4.85
C LEU A 6 18.11 29.70 4.38
N THR A 7 17.86 30.65 3.46
CA THR A 7 16.53 30.89 2.91
C THR A 7 16.07 29.76 2.00
N GLU A 8 16.95 29.23 1.14
CA GLU A 8 16.62 28.11 0.25
C GLU A 8 16.36 26.79 1.01
N GLY A 9 17.15 26.49 2.04
CA GLY A 9 16.95 25.29 2.86
C GLY A 9 15.59 25.29 3.54
N LEU A 10 15.18 26.44 4.09
CA LEU A 10 13.87 26.57 4.71
C LEU A 10 12.72 26.50 3.71
N ILE A 11 12.85 27.13 2.53
CA ILE A 11 11.86 27.01 1.46
C ILE A 11 11.67 25.55 1.09
N ARG A 12 12.75 24.77 0.92
CA ARG A 12 12.67 23.33 0.65
C ARG A 12 11.90 22.59 1.74
N VAL A 13 12.13 22.91 3.01
CA VAL A 13 11.40 22.31 4.14
C VAL A 13 9.91 22.67 4.11
N LEU A 14 9.58 23.95 3.84
CA LEU A 14 8.19 24.41 3.71
C LEU A 14 7.49 23.81 2.49
N GLU A 15 8.25 23.49 1.43
CA GLU A 15 7.75 22.86 0.20
C GLU A 15 7.74 21.33 0.24
N ARG A 16 8.26 20.72 1.32
CA ARG A 16 8.20 19.26 1.50
C ARG A 16 6.73 18.79 1.40
N PRO A 17 6.41 17.85 0.51
CA PRO A 17 5.02 17.47 0.22
C PRO A 17 4.23 16.97 1.43
N ASP A 18 4.84 16.15 2.29
CA ASP A 18 4.27 15.69 3.56
C ASP A 18 3.92 16.87 4.48
N LEU A 19 4.85 17.81 4.66
CA LEU A 19 4.65 18.98 5.52
C LEU A 19 3.66 20.00 4.92
N ARG A 20 3.62 20.18 3.59
CA ARG A 20 2.61 21.01 2.91
C ARG A 20 1.21 20.48 3.12
N VAL A 21 1.02 19.16 2.98
CA VAL A 21 -0.29 18.54 3.20
C VAL A 21 -0.75 18.75 4.65
N ILE A 22 0.15 18.56 5.63
CA ILE A 22 -0.15 18.80 7.05
C ILE A 22 -0.43 20.28 7.34
N ALA A 23 0.34 21.19 6.73
CA ALA A 23 0.16 22.61 6.91
C ALA A 23 -1.21 23.08 6.39
N GLY A 24 -1.68 22.54 5.26
CA GLY A 24 -2.95 22.94 4.66
C GLY A 24 -3.01 24.46 4.46
N ALA A 25 -4.03 25.11 5.02
CA ALA A 25 -4.21 26.57 4.96
C ALA A 25 -3.56 27.34 6.13
N ARG A 26 -2.73 26.68 6.95
CA ARG A 26 -2.11 27.27 8.14
C ARG A 26 -1.17 28.42 7.76
N ARG A 27 -1.24 29.52 8.51
CA ARG A 27 -0.30 30.63 8.38
C ARG A 27 0.99 30.29 9.13
N VAL A 28 2.08 30.13 8.39
CA VAL A 28 3.44 29.96 8.91
C VAL A 28 4.22 31.24 8.62
N ARG A 29 4.83 31.85 9.64
CA ARG A 29 5.61 33.08 9.52
C ARG A 29 6.99 32.91 10.14
N LEU A 30 7.97 33.65 9.64
CA LEU A 30 9.30 33.69 10.23
C LEU A 30 9.34 34.79 11.29
N ALA A 31 9.94 34.48 12.44
CA ALA A 31 10.17 35.39 13.54
C ALA A 31 11.63 35.26 14.01
N PRO A 32 12.60 35.84 13.30
CA PRO A 32 14.03 35.65 13.59
C PRO A 32 14.46 36.06 15.01
N ASP A 33 13.71 36.97 15.64
CA ASP A 33 13.98 37.42 17.02
C ASP A 33 13.46 36.44 18.09
N LEU A 34 12.69 35.41 17.69
CA LEU A 34 12.26 34.35 18.59
C LEU A 34 13.41 33.37 18.82
N LEU A 35 13.86 33.29 20.07
CA LEU A 35 14.96 32.39 20.48
C LEU A 35 14.53 30.92 20.51
N ASP A 36 13.25 30.66 20.77
CA ASP A 36 12.66 29.32 20.68
C ASP A 36 12.59 28.86 19.21
N PRO A 37 12.66 27.55 18.92
CA PRO A 37 12.57 27.03 17.55
C PRO A 37 11.25 27.42 16.85
N PHE A 38 10.15 27.48 17.61
CA PHE A 38 8.87 27.96 17.11
C PHE A 38 7.95 28.37 18.27
N ARG A 39 6.86 29.06 17.94
CA ARG A 39 5.73 29.31 18.84
C ARG A 39 4.40 29.25 18.10
N VAL A 40 3.42 28.58 18.69
CA VAL A 40 2.02 28.63 18.26
C VAL A 40 1.31 29.76 19.00
N THR A 41 0.61 30.62 18.27
CA THR A 41 -0.12 31.77 18.84
C THR A 41 -1.52 31.37 19.31
N ASP A 42 -2.20 32.26 20.06
CA ASP A 42 -3.60 32.08 20.47
C ASP A 42 -4.58 31.95 19.28
N ARG A 43 -4.17 32.42 18.10
CA ARG A 43 -4.95 32.31 16.86
C ARG A 43 -4.62 31.04 16.06
N GLY A 44 -3.74 30.19 16.58
CA GLY A 44 -3.26 29.00 15.91
C GLY A 44 -2.28 29.29 14.77
N ASP A 45 -1.75 30.51 14.61
CA ASP A 45 -0.65 30.80 13.67
C ASP A 45 0.66 30.19 14.18
N VAL A 46 1.52 29.73 13.26
CA VAL A 46 2.86 29.20 13.56
C VAL A 46 3.92 30.26 13.28
N LEU A 47 4.73 30.57 14.29
CA LEU A 47 5.91 31.43 14.17
C LEU A 47 7.17 30.57 14.27
N LEU A 48 8.03 30.57 13.25
CA LEU A 48 9.31 29.86 13.24
C LEU A 48 10.43 30.78 13.70
N GLY A 49 11.16 30.39 14.75
CA GLY A 49 12.23 31.18 15.35
C GLY A 49 13.62 30.86 14.78
N ALA A 50 14.65 31.50 15.35
CA ALA A 50 16.02 31.42 14.87
C ALA A 50 16.58 29.99 14.72
N PRO A 51 16.35 29.04 15.66
CA PRO A 51 16.86 27.67 15.52
C PRO A 51 16.35 26.96 14.26
N CYS A 52 15.10 27.17 13.88
CA CYS A 52 14.52 26.60 12.65
C CYS A 52 15.23 27.10 11.38
N LEU A 53 15.85 28.28 11.44
CA LEU A 53 16.58 28.87 10.33
C LEU A 53 18.04 28.37 10.29
N GLN A 54 18.64 28.07 11.44
CA GLN A 54 20.09 27.89 11.59
C GLN A 54 20.53 26.42 11.69
N ASP A 55 19.68 25.54 12.21
CA ASP A 55 20.05 24.17 12.59
C ASP A 55 20.03 23.15 11.42
N GLY A 56 19.90 23.65 10.20
CA GLY A 56 19.82 22.84 8.98
C GLY A 56 18.45 22.20 8.73
N GLU A 57 18.29 21.59 7.56
CA GLU A 57 16.96 21.18 7.06
C GLU A 57 16.30 20.05 7.85
N LEU A 58 17.09 19.13 8.41
CA LEU A 58 16.58 18.03 9.23
C LEU A 58 15.86 18.57 10.47
N LEU A 59 16.52 19.47 11.21
CA LEU A 59 15.96 20.05 12.43
C LEU A 59 14.87 21.06 12.10
N ALA A 60 15.00 21.83 11.01
CA ALA A 60 13.94 22.70 10.52
C ALA A 60 12.64 21.92 10.20
N ALA A 61 12.74 20.78 9.51
CA ALA A 61 11.58 19.92 9.21
C ALA A 61 10.98 19.31 10.48
N PHE A 62 11.81 18.89 11.43
CA PHE A 62 11.37 18.42 12.75
C PHE A 62 10.60 19.50 13.51
N TYR A 63 11.14 20.72 13.63
CA TYR A 63 10.48 21.82 14.31
C TYR A 63 9.19 22.25 13.61
N LEU A 64 9.18 22.30 12.28
CA LEU A 64 7.98 22.61 11.51
C LEU A 64 6.90 21.54 11.73
N ARG A 65 7.22 20.24 11.65
CA ARG A 65 6.26 19.17 11.95
C ARG A 65 5.70 19.31 13.37
N HIS A 66 6.57 19.59 14.34
CA HIS A 66 6.15 19.80 15.73
C HIS A 66 5.18 20.97 15.87
N ALA A 67 5.50 22.11 15.25
CA ALA A 67 4.68 23.31 15.31
C ALA A 67 3.30 23.11 14.67
N LEU A 68 3.26 22.48 13.50
CA LEU A 68 2.01 22.20 12.78
C LEU A 68 1.12 21.22 13.55
N GLU A 69 1.71 20.15 14.09
CA GLU A 69 0.99 19.18 14.91
C GLU A 69 0.43 19.85 16.16
N LEU A 70 1.22 20.68 16.85
CA LEU A 70 0.78 21.38 18.05
C LEU A 70 -0.38 22.33 17.76
N ALA A 71 -0.26 23.14 16.71
CA ALA A 71 -1.32 24.05 16.29
C ALA A 71 -2.63 23.29 16.01
N HIS A 72 -2.53 22.16 15.30
CA HIS A 72 -3.71 21.35 14.98
C HIS A 72 -4.35 20.73 16.23
N LEU A 73 -3.54 20.19 17.15
CA LEU A 73 -4.07 19.57 18.38
C LEU A 73 -4.64 20.59 19.36
N LEU A 74 -4.12 21.82 19.39
CA LEU A 74 -4.71 22.93 20.15
C LEU A 74 -6.07 23.36 19.59
N ASP A 75 -6.24 23.37 18.26
CA ASP A 75 -7.52 23.67 17.62
C ASP A 75 -8.58 22.58 17.92
N ILE A 76 -8.17 21.31 17.89
CA ILE A 76 -9.05 20.16 18.12
C ILE A 76 -9.43 20.01 19.60
N ALA A 77 -8.46 20.18 20.50
CA ALA A 77 -8.63 19.94 21.93
C ALA A 77 -8.18 21.15 22.76
N PRO A 78 -8.82 22.33 22.59
CA PRO A 78 -8.40 23.58 23.23
C PRO A 78 -8.48 23.54 24.77
N ARG A 79 -9.28 22.62 25.31
CA ARG A 79 -9.40 22.39 26.77
C ARG A 79 -8.32 21.46 27.33
N GLN A 80 -7.44 20.93 26.48
CA GLN A 80 -6.40 19.96 26.84
C GLN A 80 -5.01 20.38 26.32
N PRO A 81 -4.57 21.64 26.52
CA PRO A 81 -3.34 22.17 25.91
C PRO A 81 -2.07 21.43 26.33
N VAL A 82 -2.04 20.86 27.55
CA VAL A 82 -0.90 20.06 28.03
C VAL A 82 -0.82 18.72 27.28
N MET A 83 -1.96 18.05 27.09
CA MET A 83 -2.01 16.81 26.31
C MET A 83 -1.67 17.06 24.84
N ALA A 84 -2.18 18.15 24.26
CA ALA A 84 -1.87 18.56 22.90
C ALA A 84 -0.35 18.73 22.69
N ALA A 85 0.33 19.45 23.60
CA ALA A 85 1.78 19.62 23.58
C ALA A 85 2.55 18.29 23.63
N LEU A 86 2.20 17.41 24.58
CA LEU A 86 2.88 16.13 24.73
C LEU A 86 2.61 15.17 23.57
N CYS A 87 1.39 15.14 23.03
CA CYS A 87 1.08 14.36 21.84
C CYS A 87 1.83 14.90 20.61
N ALA A 88 1.88 16.22 20.44
CA ALA A 88 2.61 16.84 19.34
C ALA A 88 4.11 16.56 19.41
N ALA A 89 4.70 16.67 20.60
CA ALA A 89 6.09 16.35 20.85
C ALA A 89 6.42 14.88 20.53
N ARG A 90 5.55 13.94 20.92
CA ARG A 90 5.71 12.52 20.54
C ARG A 90 5.63 12.30 19.05
N THR A 91 4.64 12.89 18.38
CA THR A 91 4.52 12.81 16.91
C THR A 91 5.78 13.31 16.23
N ALA A 92 6.30 14.47 16.64
CA ALA A 92 7.52 15.05 16.09
C ALA A 92 8.77 14.21 16.37
N ALA A 93 8.90 13.66 17.58
CA ALA A 93 10.02 12.81 17.96
C ALA A 93 10.07 11.51 17.14
N LEU A 94 8.91 10.90 16.87
CA LEU A 94 8.81 9.74 15.98
C LEU A 94 9.04 10.12 14.51
N PHE A 95 8.58 11.29 14.08
CA PHE A 95 8.82 11.79 12.72
C PHE A 95 10.32 11.99 12.45
N LEU A 96 11.08 12.54 13.41
CA LEU A 96 12.52 12.72 13.26
C LEU A 96 13.23 11.39 12.92
N ARG A 97 12.80 10.28 13.55
CA ARG A 97 13.36 8.93 13.30
C ARG A 97 13.09 8.40 11.90
N LEU A 98 12.18 9.00 11.13
CA LEU A 98 11.93 8.65 9.73
C LEU A 98 12.97 9.25 8.77
N ASP A 99 13.67 10.31 9.20
CA ASP A 99 14.64 11.06 8.40
C ASP A 99 16.11 10.81 8.82
N THR A 100 16.35 10.05 9.89
CA THR A 100 17.70 9.77 10.37
C THR A 100 17.87 8.33 10.86
N THR A 101 19.01 7.74 10.51
CA THR A 101 19.56 6.52 11.14
C THR A 101 20.57 6.83 12.23
N ARG A 102 21.06 8.07 12.27
CA ARG A 102 22.10 8.50 13.18
C ARG A 102 21.48 8.89 14.51
N ASP A 103 22.25 8.67 15.57
CA ASP A 103 21.93 9.22 16.88
C ASP A 103 21.94 10.76 16.80
N THR A 104 20.76 11.36 16.95
CA THR A 104 20.58 12.82 16.95
C THR A 104 20.60 13.41 18.36
N THR A 105 20.85 12.61 19.40
CA THR A 105 20.80 13.06 20.81
C THR A 105 21.70 14.27 21.08
N ALA A 106 22.83 14.39 20.38
CA ALA A 106 23.75 15.52 20.51
C ALA A 106 23.20 16.86 19.98
N ILE A 107 22.22 16.82 19.07
CA ILE A 107 21.69 18.00 18.36
C ILE A 107 20.19 18.23 18.62
N THR A 108 19.55 17.37 19.41
CA THR A 108 18.13 17.49 19.75
C THR A 108 17.92 17.69 21.24
N PRO A 109 16.83 18.36 21.67
CA PRO A 109 16.47 18.46 23.08
C PRO A 109 16.32 17.08 23.75
N GLN A 110 16.68 16.98 25.03
CA GLN A 110 16.62 15.72 25.80
C GLN A 110 15.24 15.05 25.78
N TRP A 111 14.16 15.85 25.76
CA TRP A 111 12.80 15.31 25.73
C TRP A 111 12.51 14.49 24.47
N VAL A 112 13.23 14.67 23.36
CA VAL A 112 12.99 13.92 22.11
C VAL A 112 13.15 12.42 22.33
N THR A 113 14.22 12.00 23.00
CA THR A 113 14.45 10.58 23.34
C THR A 113 13.34 10.04 24.26
N THR A 114 12.91 10.85 25.24
CA THR A 114 11.82 10.50 26.16
C THR A 114 10.51 10.28 25.39
N MET A 115 10.18 11.17 24.46
CA MET A 115 8.92 11.12 23.72
C MET A 115 8.92 10.09 22.58
N ALA A 116 10.09 9.71 22.06
CA ALA A 116 10.25 8.65 21.06
C ALA A 116 10.29 7.23 21.65
N ALA A 117 10.28 7.08 22.98
CA ALA A 117 10.39 5.79 23.65
C ALA A 117 9.18 4.86 23.34
N PRO A 118 9.36 3.53 23.35
CA PRO A 118 8.27 2.58 23.12
C PRO A 118 7.16 2.63 24.18
N GLN A 119 7.50 3.03 25.40
CA GLN A 119 6.58 3.15 26.54
C GLN A 119 6.62 4.58 27.08
N VAL A 120 5.53 5.00 27.74
CA VAL A 120 5.48 6.30 28.41
C VAL A 120 6.57 6.37 29.46
N ALA A 121 7.32 7.47 29.48
CA ALA A 121 8.33 7.71 30.50
C ALA A 121 7.71 8.00 31.86
N THR A 122 8.52 7.97 32.92
CA THR A 122 8.06 8.23 34.30
C THR A 122 7.37 9.60 34.43
N PRO A 123 6.47 9.79 35.41
CA PRO A 123 5.85 11.09 35.67
C PRO A 123 6.86 12.25 35.78
N ALA A 124 8.02 12.02 36.42
CA ALA A 124 9.07 13.02 36.53
C ALA A 124 9.70 13.40 35.19
N ALA A 125 9.98 12.42 34.33
CA ALA A 125 10.50 12.66 32.99
C ALA A 125 9.45 13.37 32.11
N LEU A 126 8.18 13.02 32.26
CA LEU A 126 7.08 13.67 31.55
C LEU A 126 6.88 15.13 32.00
N GLN A 127 7.03 15.42 33.29
CA GLN A 127 7.04 16.78 33.82
C GLN A 127 8.21 17.60 33.25
N ALA A 128 9.41 17.03 33.19
CA ALA A 128 10.57 17.70 32.60
C ALA A 128 10.36 17.98 31.10
N ALA A 129 9.78 17.03 30.36
CA ALA A 129 9.39 17.24 28.96
C ALA A 129 8.37 18.38 28.84
N TRP A 130 7.32 18.39 29.66
CA TRP A 130 6.34 19.47 29.67
C TRP A 130 6.97 20.84 29.94
N GLN A 131 7.88 20.95 30.92
CA GLN A 131 8.56 22.22 31.21
C GLN A 131 9.30 22.76 29.99
N ALA A 132 9.99 21.89 29.24
CA ALA A 132 10.70 22.27 28.01
C ALA A 132 9.75 22.63 26.85
N LEU A 133 8.55 22.04 26.80
CA LEU A 133 7.58 22.22 25.71
C LEU A 133 6.62 23.40 25.94
N SER A 134 6.37 23.75 27.21
CA SER A 134 5.39 24.78 27.58
C SER A 134 5.60 26.17 26.93
N PRO A 135 6.84 26.63 26.61
CA PRO A 135 7.04 27.92 25.93
C PRO A 135 6.50 27.97 24.49
N PHE A 136 6.31 26.82 23.83
CA PHE A 136 5.92 26.76 22.41
C PHE A 136 4.44 27.04 22.15
N GLN A 137 3.64 27.28 23.20
CA GLN A 137 2.21 27.52 23.11
C GLN A 137 1.75 28.58 24.13
N PRO A 138 0.49 29.03 24.06
CA PRO A 138 -0.11 29.85 25.11
C PRO A 138 -0.11 29.14 26.47
N ALA A 139 0.03 29.91 27.54
CA ALA A 139 0.04 29.36 28.89
C ALA A 139 -1.30 28.63 29.17
N PRO A 140 -1.27 27.39 29.68
CA PRO A 140 -2.50 26.70 30.03
C PRO A 140 -3.21 27.42 31.20
N PRO A 141 -4.55 27.32 31.31
CA PRO A 141 -5.31 28.01 32.34
C PRO A 141 -5.02 27.50 33.76
N HIS A 142 -4.50 26.26 33.88
CA HIS A 142 -4.19 25.62 35.15
C HIS A 142 -2.85 24.89 35.06
N ALA A 143 -2.17 24.76 36.21
CA ALA A 143 -1.00 23.90 36.31
C ALA A 143 -1.39 22.43 36.01
N PRO A 144 -0.54 21.66 35.29
CA PRO A 144 -0.87 20.29 34.95
C PRO A 144 -0.83 19.36 36.15
N ASP A 145 -1.85 18.52 36.29
CA ASP A 145 -1.75 17.29 37.10
C ASP A 145 -1.02 16.21 36.27
N ILE A 146 0.27 16.08 36.52
CA ILE A 146 1.14 15.15 35.79
C ILE A 146 0.76 13.68 36.02
N THR A 147 0.23 13.34 37.18
CA THR A 147 -0.20 11.96 37.45
C THR A 147 -1.38 11.60 36.55
N ALA A 148 -2.37 12.50 36.45
CA ALA A 148 -3.50 12.32 35.55
C ALA A 148 -3.09 12.33 34.07
N VAL A 149 -2.19 13.23 33.67
CA VAL A 149 -1.63 13.30 32.32
C VAL A 149 -0.90 12.01 31.96
N HIS A 150 -0.04 11.50 32.85
CA HIS A 150 0.69 10.25 32.65
C HIS A 150 -0.26 9.06 32.45
N ALA A 151 -1.27 8.91 33.30
CA ALA A 151 -2.27 7.84 33.19
C ALA A 151 -3.05 7.90 31.86
N ARG A 152 -3.35 9.11 31.37
CA ARG A 152 -3.96 9.31 30.04
C ARG A 152 -2.99 8.94 28.93
N MET A 153 -1.76 9.47 28.96
CA MET A 153 -0.72 9.17 27.97
C MET A 153 -0.47 7.67 27.83
N GLN A 154 -0.51 6.88 28.91
CA GLN A 154 -0.35 5.42 28.86
C GLN A 154 -1.36 4.74 27.95
N ARG A 155 -2.60 5.22 27.93
CA ARG A 155 -3.65 4.69 27.04
C ARG A 155 -3.47 5.13 25.58
N LEU A 156 -2.87 6.30 25.35
CA LEU A 156 -2.73 6.90 24.02
C LEU A 156 -1.41 6.60 23.33
N TRP A 157 -0.40 6.17 24.08
CA TRP A 157 1.00 6.20 23.64
C TRP A 157 1.25 5.47 22.31
N HIS A 158 0.63 4.30 22.14
CA HIS A 158 0.77 3.47 20.95
C HIS A 158 0.00 4.01 19.73
N TRP A 159 -1.00 4.87 19.94
CA TRP A 159 -1.77 5.54 18.89
C TRP A 159 -1.27 6.94 18.58
N THR A 160 -0.42 7.50 19.45
CA THR A 160 0.12 8.85 19.31
C THR A 160 1.41 8.78 18.52
N GLY A 161 1.31 9.06 17.22
CA GLY A 161 2.46 9.13 16.32
C GLY A 161 2.09 9.75 14.98
N PRO A 162 3.07 9.97 14.09
CA PRO A 162 2.82 10.47 12.76
C PRO A 162 2.13 9.40 11.89
N THR A 163 1.26 9.82 10.97
CA THR A 163 0.51 8.95 10.03
C THR A 163 1.41 7.93 9.33
N GLU A 164 2.60 8.38 8.94
CA GLU A 164 3.66 7.60 8.29
C GLU A 164 4.07 6.36 9.09
N THR A 165 4.26 6.53 10.40
CA THR A 165 4.64 5.45 11.32
C THR A 165 3.45 4.57 11.62
N LEU A 166 2.27 5.16 11.85
CA LEU A 166 1.07 4.39 12.19
C LEU A 166 0.61 3.49 11.04
N MET A 167 0.73 3.94 9.79
CA MET A 167 0.47 3.10 8.61
C MET A 167 1.43 1.92 8.45
N ALA A 168 2.58 1.91 9.13
CA ALA A 168 3.49 0.76 9.13
C ALA A 168 3.13 -0.32 10.17
N LEU A 169 2.13 -0.06 11.03
CA LEU A 169 1.65 -1.02 12.02
C LEU A 169 0.58 -1.95 11.44
N GLY A 170 0.30 -3.07 12.12
CA GLY A 170 -0.85 -3.90 11.80
C GLY A 170 -0.76 -4.61 10.44
N GLY A 171 0.44 -5.09 10.09
CA GLY A 171 0.74 -5.96 8.96
C GLY A 171 1.95 -6.82 9.31
N ASP A 172 2.70 -7.32 8.32
CA ASP A 172 3.94 -8.08 8.55
C ASP A 172 5.20 -7.24 8.29
N ALA A 173 6.37 -7.86 8.49
CA ALA A 173 7.69 -7.26 8.28
C ALA A 173 7.90 -6.52 6.93
N ARG A 174 7.10 -6.80 5.90
CA ARG A 174 7.16 -6.11 4.59
C ARG A 174 6.70 -4.65 4.68
N LEU A 175 5.87 -4.28 5.66
CA LEU A 175 5.46 -2.89 5.92
C LEU A 175 6.52 -2.06 6.64
N SER A 176 7.45 -2.72 7.34
CA SER A 176 8.50 -2.05 8.10
C SER A 176 9.29 -1.10 7.21
N ILE A 177 9.40 0.15 7.65
CA ILE A 177 10.17 1.20 6.99
C ILE A 177 11.63 1.01 7.40
N ASN A 178 12.53 0.87 6.43
CA ASN A 178 13.95 0.92 6.70
C ASN A 178 14.35 2.38 6.95
N PRO A 179 14.85 2.76 8.16
CA PRO A 179 15.19 4.15 8.45
C PRO A 179 16.34 4.69 7.58
N ALA A 180 17.20 3.82 7.03
CA ALA A 180 18.30 4.22 6.15
C ALA A 180 17.84 4.67 4.77
N THR A 181 16.77 4.05 4.26
CA THR A 181 16.26 4.35 2.92
C THR A 181 14.98 5.18 2.98
N GLY A 182 14.25 5.17 4.10
CA GLY A 182 12.89 5.74 4.21
C GLY A 182 11.84 4.98 3.40
N LEU A 183 12.15 3.73 3.00
CA LEU A 183 11.32 2.88 2.15
C LEU A 183 11.08 1.50 2.82
N ASN A 184 9.97 0.86 2.46
CA ASN A 184 9.64 -0.51 2.87
C ASN A 184 10.21 -1.57 1.90
N HIS A 185 9.91 -2.86 2.13
CA HIS A 185 10.40 -3.96 1.29
C HIS A 185 9.95 -3.90 -0.18
N TYR A 186 8.91 -3.12 -0.48
CA TYR A 186 8.47 -2.88 -1.86
C TYR A 186 9.18 -1.69 -2.52
N GLY A 187 10.09 -1.00 -1.82
CA GLY A 187 10.69 0.24 -2.31
C GLY A 187 9.71 1.43 -2.29
N CYS A 188 8.64 1.34 -1.48
CA CYS A 188 7.60 2.36 -1.35
C CYS A 188 7.77 3.17 -0.05
N SER A 189 7.24 4.40 -0.04
CA SER A 189 7.13 5.20 1.18
C SER A 189 5.68 5.42 1.60
N HIS A 190 5.45 5.55 2.90
CA HIS A 190 4.20 6.06 3.49
C HIS A 190 4.13 7.60 3.48
N ARG A 191 5.02 8.25 2.72
CA ARG A 191 5.07 9.68 2.47
C ARG A 191 4.99 9.97 0.97
N PRO A 192 4.49 11.14 0.56
CA PRO A 192 4.47 11.53 -0.84
C PRO A 192 5.88 11.63 -1.47
N ARG A 193 6.04 11.15 -2.70
CA ARG A 193 7.31 11.19 -3.46
C ARG A 193 7.11 11.78 -4.87
N PRO A 194 6.73 13.07 -5.03
CA PRO A 194 6.44 13.65 -6.35
C PRO A 194 7.67 13.76 -7.27
N TRP A 195 8.88 13.60 -6.72
CA TRP A 195 10.14 13.52 -7.46
C TRP A 195 10.45 12.14 -8.06
N ALA A 196 9.69 11.10 -7.69
CA ALA A 196 9.87 9.76 -8.24
C ALA A 196 8.84 9.48 -9.34
N VAL A 197 9.27 8.95 -10.47
CA VAL A 197 8.38 8.45 -11.51
C VAL A 197 7.85 7.08 -11.08
N THR A 198 6.53 6.92 -10.99
CA THR A 198 5.92 5.70 -10.41
C THR A 198 4.94 5.02 -11.37
N PHE A 199 5.30 3.83 -11.83
CA PHE A 199 4.45 2.92 -12.61
C PHE A 199 4.40 1.51 -11.97
N ALA A 200 4.50 1.45 -10.65
CA ALA A 200 4.59 0.23 -9.84
C ALA A 200 3.25 -0.34 -9.34
N SER A 201 2.12 0.21 -9.81
CA SER A 201 0.76 -0.08 -9.33
C SER A 201 0.30 -1.54 -9.50
N SER A 202 1.09 -2.44 -10.08
CA SER A 202 0.82 -3.89 -10.11
C SER A 202 1.45 -4.66 -8.95
N THR A 203 2.25 -4.00 -8.11
CA THR A 203 2.84 -4.53 -6.87
C THR A 203 2.40 -3.67 -5.67
N ALA A 204 2.86 -2.43 -5.62
CA ALA A 204 2.63 -1.47 -4.55
C ALA A 204 3.11 -0.09 -5.02
N SER A 205 2.55 0.98 -4.48
CA SER A 205 2.96 2.35 -4.79
C SER A 205 3.41 3.10 -3.54
N SER A 206 4.31 4.08 -3.72
CA SER A 206 4.48 5.11 -2.70
C SER A 206 3.20 5.94 -2.61
N LEU A 207 2.91 6.39 -1.39
CA LEU A 207 1.74 7.21 -1.11
C LEU A 207 1.79 8.51 -1.92
N SER A 208 0.62 9.02 -2.31
CA SER A 208 0.46 10.33 -2.94
C SER A 208 0.17 11.40 -1.91
N GLU A 209 0.19 12.68 -2.32
CA GLU A 209 -0.26 13.78 -1.46
C GLU A 209 -1.73 13.63 -1.05
N ARG A 210 -2.59 13.21 -1.99
CA ARG A 210 -4.03 12.98 -1.77
C ARG A 210 -4.28 11.84 -0.79
N GLY A 211 -3.62 10.69 -1.00
CA GLY A 211 -3.73 9.54 -0.10
C GLY A 211 -3.16 9.85 1.28
N PHE A 212 -2.05 10.59 1.35
CA PHE A 212 -1.50 11.04 2.63
C PHE A 212 -2.47 11.97 3.37
N ALA A 213 -3.10 12.91 2.68
CA ALA A 213 -4.14 13.77 3.27
C ALA A 213 -5.33 12.96 3.82
N GLY A 214 -5.78 11.93 3.10
CA GLY A 214 -6.85 11.05 3.54
C GLY A 214 -6.51 10.28 4.83
N ALA A 215 -5.32 9.69 4.89
CA ALA A 215 -4.84 9.02 6.11
C ALA A 215 -4.62 10.00 7.27
N GLU A 216 -4.05 11.17 7.01
CA GLU A 216 -3.81 12.20 8.02
C GLU A 216 -5.11 12.73 8.62
N ALA A 217 -6.14 12.98 7.79
CA ALA A 217 -7.46 13.37 8.27
C ALA A 217 -8.08 12.29 9.20
N ALA A 218 -7.96 11.01 8.84
CA ALA A 218 -8.43 9.90 9.68
C ALA A 218 -7.65 9.82 11.01
N ARG A 219 -6.32 9.99 10.98
CA ARG A 219 -5.47 10.03 12.18
C ARG A 219 -5.87 11.16 13.12
N LEU A 220 -6.07 12.36 12.58
CA LEU A 220 -6.43 13.54 13.37
C LEU A 220 -7.80 13.36 14.04
N ARG A 221 -8.76 12.73 13.37
CA ARG A 221 -10.06 12.36 13.97
C ARG A 221 -9.92 11.35 15.11
N LEU A 222 -9.04 10.35 14.98
CA LEU A 222 -8.74 9.40 16.06
C LEU A 222 -8.18 10.12 17.29
N ILE A 223 -7.16 10.96 17.08
CA ILE A 223 -6.52 11.70 18.17
C ILE A 223 -7.52 12.67 18.81
N ALA A 224 -8.35 13.34 18.01
CA ALA A 224 -9.40 14.25 18.49
C ALA A 224 -10.37 13.59 19.47
N ALA A 225 -10.94 12.46 19.06
CA ALA A 225 -11.89 11.72 19.87
C ALA A 225 -11.25 11.30 21.20
N THR A 226 -10.00 10.87 21.14
CA THR A 226 -9.31 10.36 22.33
C THR A 226 -8.84 11.48 23.28
N LEU A 227 -8.45 12.65 22.75
CA LEU A 227 -8.10 13.82 23.56
C LEU A 227 -9.34 14.47 24.19
N SER A 228 -10.46 14.49 23.48
CA SER A 228 -11.73 15.06 23.92
C SER A 228 -12.48 14.17 24.92
N ALA A 229 -12.00 12.95 25.17
CA ALA A 229 -12.62 11.95 26.05
C ALA A 229 -14.08 11.65 25.67
N THR A 230 -14.37 11.57 24.37
CA THR A 230 -15.70 11.16 23.90
C THR A 230 -15.87 9.66 24.10
N ASP A 231 -17.02 9.20 24.60
CA ASP A 231 -17.36 7.78 24.75
C ASP A 231 -17.56 7.03 23.42
N ASN A 232 -17.33 7.68 22.28
CA ASN A 232 -17.50 7.09 20.95
C ASN A 232 -16.23 6.36 20.48
N ASP A 233 -16.38 5.11 20.04
CA ASP A 233 -15.32 4.34 19.39
C ASP A 233 -15.06 4.89 17.97
N MET A 234 -14.17 5.88 17.88
CA MET A 234 -13.82 6.52 16.61
C MET A 234 -13.14 5.54 15.63
N ALA A 235 -12.44 4.53 16.12
CA ALA A 235 -11.83 3.52 15.26
C ALA A 235 -12.89 2.63 14.60
N ALA A 236 -13.95 2.27 15.33
CA ALA A 236 -15.12 1.61 14.77
C ALA A 236 -15.85 2.51 13.75
N THR A 237 -16.01 3.80 14.06
CA THR A 237 -16.62 4.78 13.14
C THR A 237 -15.85 4.84 11.81
N LEU A 238 -14.52 5.00 11.86
CA LEU A 238 -13.67 5.04 10.67
C LEU A 238 -13.66 3.72 9.90
N SER A 239 -13.70 2.58 10.59
CA SER A 239 -13.80 1.25 9.97
C SER A 239 -15.13 1.07 9.23
N ASN A 240 -16.23 1.56 9.81
CA ASN A 240 -17.55 1.52 9.19
C ASN A 240 -17.64 2.46 7.99
N GLU A 241 -17.02 3.64 8.05
CA GLU A 241 -16.91 4.53 6.89
C GLU A 241 -16.19 3.85 5.72
N ILE A 242 -15.11 3.10 5.99
CA ILE A 242 -14.41 2.32 4.97
C ILE A 242 -15.35 1.33 4.31
N ARG A 243 -16.08 0.53 5.11
CA ARG A 243 -17.05 -0.45 4.58
C ARG A 243 -18.12 0.24 3.74
N GLN A 244 -18.67 1.35 4.21
CA GLN A 244 -19.71 2.09 3.50
C GLN A 244 -19.19 2.64 2.16
N GLN A 245 -17.98 3.20 2.12
CA GLN A 245 -17.43 3.72 0.87
C GLN A 245 -17.08 2.61 -0.12
N ILE A 246 -16.48 1.50 0.33
CA ILE A 246 -16.29 0.29 -0.51
C ILE A 246 -17.63 -0.21 -1.03
N SER A 247 -18.64 -0.29 -0.16
CA SER A 247 -19.99 -0.74 -0.51
C SER A 247 -20.63 0.14 -1.56
N ARG A 248 -20.55 1.47 -1.40
CA ARG A 248 -21.07 2.43 -2.39
C ARG A 248 -20.32 2.34 -3.71
N TYR A 249 -18.99 2.25 -3.67
CA TYR A 249 -18.16 2.22 -4.86
C TYR A 249 -18.45 0.98 -5.72
N PHE A 250 -18.58 -0.20 -5.12
CA PHE A 250 -18.85 -1.46 -5.82
C PHE A 250 -20.33 -1.86 -5.89
N GLY A 251 -21.23 -1.03 -5.35
CA GLY A 251 -22.68 -1.23 -5.40
C GLY A 251 -23.19 -2.41 -4.56
N LEU A 252 -22.65 -2.64 -3.36
CA LEU A 252 -23.12 -3.67 -2.44
C LEU A 252 -24.54 -3.38 -1.93
N ARG A 253 -25.33 -4.44 -1.71
CA ARG A 253 -26.68 -4.43 -1.14
C ARG A 253 -26.64 -4.70 0.37
N GLY A 254 -27.75 -4.42 1.07
CA GLY A 254 -27.79 -4.41 2.54
C GLY A 254 -27.57 -5.78 3.22
N ASP A 255 -27.77 -6.87 2.49
CA ASP A 255 -27.55 -8.26 2.93
C ASP A 255 -26.14 -8.80 2.57
N GLU A 256 -25.30 -7.96 1.96
CA GLU A 256 -23.93 -8.27 1.60
C GLU A 256 -22.94 -7.62 2.59
N GLY A 257 -21.73 -8.16 2.66
CA GLY A 257 -20.73 -7.76 3.63
C GLY A 257 -19.42 -7.31 3.01
N VAL A 258 -18.67 -6.53 3.78
CA VAL A 258 -17.25 -6.25 3.54
C VAL A 258 -16.50 -6.77 4.75
N ILE A 259 -15.42 -7.52 4.56
CA ILE A 259 -14.44 -7.88 5.59
C ILE A 259 -13.15 -7.12 5.27
N LEU A 260 -12.57 -6.41 6.25
CA LEU A 260 -11.30 -5.72 6.06
C LEU A 260 -10.17 -6.70 6.36
N ALA A 261 -9.19 -6.75 5.45
CA ALA A 261 -8.06 -7.65 5.53
C ALA A 261 -6.74 -6.87 5.44
N PRO A 262 -5.72 -7.23 6.23
CA PRO A 262 -4.42 -6.61 6.14
C PRO A 262 -3.76 -6.77 4.77
N SER A 263 -3.99 -7.85 4.01
CA SER A 263 -3.40 -8.03 2.69
C SER A 263 -4.26 -8.91 1.78
N GLY A 264 -3.87 -9.05 0.51
CA GLY A 264 -4.47 -10.04 -0.39
C GLY A 264 -4.25 -11.49 0.08
N THR A 265 -3.14 -11.77 0.78
CA THR A 265 -2.91 -13.09 1.38
C THR A 265 -3.83 -13.33 2.59
N ASP A 266 -4.15 -12.29 3.36
CA ASP A 266 -5.16 -12.40 4.42
C ASP A 266 -6.56 -12.59 3.83
N CYS A 267 -6.87 -11.94 2.70
CA CYS A 267 -8.13 -12.19 1.98
C CYS A 267 -8.29 -13.67 1.62
N GLU A 268 -7.23 -14.32 1.13
CA GLU A 268 -7.21 -15.76 0.81
C GLU A 268 -7.53 -16.62 2.04
N LEU A 269 -6.90 -16.29 3.17
CA LEU A 269 -7.14 -17.03 4.41
C LEU A 269 -8.60 -16.87 4.87
N TYR A 270 -9.17 -15.67 4.72
CA TYR A 270 -10.55 -15.39 5.13
C TYR A 270 -11.58 -16.02 4.18
N THR A 271 -11.32 -16.06 2.87
CA THR A 271 -12.20 -16.75 1.91
C THR A 271 -12.21 -18.25 2.14
N LEU A 272 -11.05 -18.85 2.46
CA LEU A 272 -10.99 -20.24 2.90
C LEU A 272 -11.79 -20.46 4.19
N ALA A 273 -11.69 -19.56 5.17
CA ALA A 273 -12.47 -19.67 6.42
C ALA A 273 -13.98 -19.65 6.15
N LEU A 274 -14.44 -18.76 5.25
CA LEU A 274 -15.84 -18.69 4.84
C LEU A 274 -16.31 -19.96 4.10
N ALA A 275 -15.47 -20.51 3.21
CA ALA A 275 -15.75 -21.78 2.55
C ALA A 275 -15.76 -22.96 3.54
N ALA A 276 -14.88 -22.93 4.55
CA ALA A 276 -14.82 -23.95 5.59
C ALA A 276 -16.08 -23.96 6.48
N LEU A 277 -16.80 -22.85 6.64
CA LEU A 277 -18.10 -22.87 7.33
C LEU A 277 -19.11 -23.82 6.66
N ALA A 278 -19.10 -23.91 5.32
CA ALA A 278 -19.90 -24.90 4.60
C ALA A 278 -19.41 -26.34 4.86
N ALA A 279 -18.11 -26.52 5.08
CA ALA A 279 -17.51 -27.81 5.45
C ALA A 279 -17.79 -28.23 6.91
N LEU A 280 -18.10 -27.29 7.80
CA LEU A 280 -18.38 -27.56 9.22
C LEU A 280 -19.84 -27.98 9.50
N ALA A 281 -20.75 -27.65 8.58
CA ALA A 281 -22.18 -27.98 8.66
C ALA A 281 -22.46 -29.52 8.68
N PRO A 282 -23.66 -29.97 9.13
CA PRO A 282 -24.06 -31.37 9.11
C PRO A 282 -23.93 -31.98 7.70
N GLY A 283 -23.17 -33.08 7.55
CA GLY A 283 -22.80 -33.64 6.25
C GLY A 283 -21.41 -33.24 5.73
N ARG A 284 -20.58 -32.67 6.63
CA ARG A 284 -19.15 -32.28 6.49
C ARG A 284 -18.45 -32.79 5.23
N ARG A 285 -18.08 -31.84 4.37
CA ARG A 285 -17.32 -32.10 3.15
C ARG A 285 -15.95 -31.43 3.26
N PRO A 286 -14.84 -32.18 3.16
CA PRO A 286 -13.52 -31.58 3.03
C PRO A 286 -13.47 -30.56 1.89
N VAL A 287 -12.70 -29.48 2.06
CA VAL A 287 -12.58 -28.42 1.06
C VAL A 287 -11.47 -28.75 0.07
N SER A 288 -11.75 -28.58 -1.22
CA SER A 288 -10.75 -28.48 -2.28
C SER A 288 -10.68 -27.05 -2.76
N ASN A 289 -9.59 -26.35 -2.44
CA ASN A 289 -9.30 -25.00 -2.89
C ASN A 289 -8.51 -25.06 -4.21
N ILE A 290 -9.15 -24.66 -5.31
CA ILE A 290 -8.59 -24.69 -6.66
C ILE A 290 -8.07 -23.29 -6.99
N LEU A 291 -6.75 -23.13 -7.01
CA LEU A 291 -6.05 -21.90 -7.35
C LEU A 291 -5.69 -21.85 -8.83
N ILE A 292 -5.82 -20.66 -9.43
CA ILE A 292 -5.42 -20.40 -10.82
C ILE A 292 -4.11 -19.60 -10.83
N ALA A 293 -3.07 -20.14 -11.47
CA ALA A 293 -1.72 -19.58 -11.56
C ALA A 293 -1.18 -18.99 -10.26
N PRO A 294 -1.08 -19.75 -9.16
CA PRO A 294 -0.60 -19.23 -7.88
C PRO A 294 0.81 -18.61 -7.95
N GLU A 295 1.65 -19.04 -8.90
CA GLU A 295 2.97 -18.45 -9.21
C GLU A 295 2.88 -16.96 -9.62
N GLU A 296 1.76 -16.56 -10.20
CA GLU A 296 1.45 -15.19 -10.61
C GLU A 296 0.71 -14.40 -9.51
N THR A 297 0.52 -14.96 -8.32
CA THR A 297 -0.15 -14.34 -7.15
C THR A 297 0.82 -14.06 -6.00
N GLY A 298 0.34 -13.67 -4.81
CA GLY A 298 1.19 -13.43 -3.64
C GLY A 298 1.92 -14.70 -3.18
N SER A 299 3.20 -14.60 -2.80
CA SER A 299 4.01 -15.78 -2.39
C SER A 299 3.47 -16.52 -1.15
N GLY A 300 2.61 -15.87 -0.35
CA GLY A 300 1.94 -16.50 0.79
C GLY A 300 0.61 -17.19 0.45
N VAL A 301 0.05 -16.97 -0.75
CA VAL A 301 -1.26 -17.50 -1.15
C VAL A 301 -1.34 -19.02 -1.05
N PRO A 302 -0.37 -19.82 -1.53
CA PRO A 302 -0.46 -21.29 -1.42
C PRO A 302 -0.57 -21.81 0.02
N LEU A 303 0.03 -21.12 0.99
CA LEU A 303 -0.06 -21.49 2.41
C LEU A 303 -1.38 -21.04 3.01
N ALA A 304 -1.82 -19.81 2.73
CA ALA A 304 -3.11 -19.28 3.19
C ALA A 304 -4.29 -20.12 2.65
N ALA A 305 -4.21 -20.53 1.38
CA ALA A 305 -5.19 -21.39 0.70
C ALA A 305 -5.34 -22.78 1.34
N ARG A 306 -4.37 -23.21 2.15
CA ARG A 306 -4.38 -24.46 2.92
C ARG A 306 -4.73 -24.25 4.40
N GLY A 307 -4.99 -23.02 4.83
CA GLY A 307 -5.21 -22.69 6.24
C GLY A 307 -3.92 -22.75 7.07
N CYS A 308 -2.75 -22.56 6.45
CA CYS A 308 -1.46 -22.56 7.13
C CYS A 308 -0.93 -21.14 7.35
N HIS A 309 -0.09 -20.97 8.39
CA HIS A 309 0.65 -19.73 8.60
C HIS A 309 1.53 -19.41 7.39
N PHE A 310 1.30 -18.28 6.73
CA PHE A 310 2.01 -17.90 5.50
C PHE A 310 3.26 -17.02 5.73
N ALA A 311 3.39 -16.48 6.94
CA ALA A 311 4.51 -15.69 7.44
C ALA A 311 4.92 -16.16 8.85
N ASN A 312 5.98 -15.56 9.41
CA ASN A 312 6.42 -15.84 10.79
C ASN A 312 5.76 -14.92 11.83
N ASP A 313 4.99 -13.94 11.35
CA ASP A 313 4.34 -12.91 12.12
C ASP A 313 2.94 -12.66 11.52
N THR A 314 1.96 -12.39 12.38
CA THR A 314 0.60 -12.04 11.95
C THR A 314 0.38 -10.54 12.01
N ALA A 315 -0.69 -10.05 11.38
CA ALA A 315 -1.05 -8.64 11.41
C ALA A 315 -1.42 -8.10 12.81
N LEU A 316 -1.68 -8.97 13.79
CA LEU A 316 -1.86 -8.57 15.19
C LEU A 316 -0.56 -8.67 16.02
N GLY A 317 0.56 -8.98 15.39
CA GLY A 317 1.89 -9.03 16.02
C GLY A 317 2.22 -10.34 16.73
N HIS A 318 1.49 -11.43 16.45
CA HIS A 318 1.85 -12.74 17.01
C HIS A 318 2.97 -13.39 16.21
N THR A 319 3.99 -13.91 16.89
CA THR A 319 4.99 -14.79 16.29
C THR A 319 4.37 -16.18 16.08
N VAL A 320 4.43 -16.67 14.84
CA VAL A 320 3.80 -17.93 14.43
C VAL A 320 4.73 -18.77 13.56
N PRO A 321 4.61 -20.11 13.58
CA PRO A 321 5.47 -21.00 12.81
C PRO A 321 4.99 -21.13 11.36
N LYS A 322 5.64 -20.43 10.42
CA LYS A 322 5.31 -20.50 8.99
C LYS A 322 5.21 -21.95 8.49
N GLY A 323 4.14 -22.24 7.76
CA GLY A 323 3.86 -23.54 7.15
C GLY A 323 3.02 -24.49 8.02
N GLN A 324 2.90 -24.24 9.33
CA GLN A 324 2.03 -25.03 10.20
C GLN A 324 0.56 -24.67 9.99
N LEU A 325 -0.32 -25.65 10.24
CA LEU A 325 -1.77 -25.48 10.18
C LEU A 325 -2.23 -24.51 11.29
N ILE A 326 -3.06 -23.55 10.92
CA ILE A 326 -3.68 -22.60 11.85
C ILE A 326 -4.79 -23.34 12.62
N GLU A 327 -4.87 -23.12 13.92
CA GLU A 327 -5.85 -23.77 14.78
C GLU A 327 -7.30 -23.60 14.27
N GLY A 328 -8.07 -24.68 14.27
CA GLY A 328 -9.46 -24.71 13.80
C GLY A 328 -9.63 -24.87 12.29
N PHE A 329 -8.58 -24.73 11.48
CA PHE A 329 -8.67 -25.08 10.06
C PHE A 329 -8.60 -26.61 9.86
N PRO A 330 -9.37 -27.19 8.92
CA PRO A 330 -9.30 -28.62 8.64
C PRO A 330 -7.98 -29.01 7.96
N ASP A 331 -7.28 -30.01 8.52
CA ASP A 331 -6.09 -30.63 7.91
C ASP A 331 -6.40 -31.39 6.60
N THR A 332 -7.67 -31.74 6.40
CA THR A 332 -8.19 -32.36 5.17
C THR A 332 -8.33 -31.39 3.99
N THR A 333 -8.06 -30.09 4.18
CA THR A 333 -8.10 -29.08 3.10
C THR A 333 -7.04 -29.40 2.05
N GLN A 334 -7.47 -29.55 0.80
CA GLN A 334 -6.59 -29.78 -0.34
C GLN A 334 -6.46 -28.51 -1.15
N VAL A 335 -5.24 -28.19 -1.58
CA VAL A 335 -4.97 -27.12 -2.54
C VAL A 335 -4.60 -27.74 -3.88
N ILE A 336 -5.28 -27.34 -4.95
CA ILE A 336 -5.03 -27.80 -6.32
C ILE A 336 -4.66 -26.58 -7.16
N ASN A 337 -3.50 -26.63 -7.81
CA ASN A 337 -2.98 -25.53 -8.61
C ASN A 337 -3.18 -25.83 -10.10
N LEU A 338 -3.81 -24.90 -10.80
CA LEU A 338 -3.93 -24.93 -12.26
C LEU A 338 -3.01 -23.85 -12.85
N PRO A 339 -1.94 -24.22 -13.57
CA PRO A 339 -1.03 -23.25 -14.15
C PRO A 339 -1.70 -22.51 -15.32
N MET A 340 -1.22 -21.31 -15.61
CA MET A 340 -1.57 -20.59 -16.85
C MET A 340 -0.37 -20.43 -17.79
N ARG A 341 0.79 -20.96 -17.40
CA ARG A 341 1.99 -21.03 -18.23
C ARG A 341 2.55 -22.44 -18.21
N ASP A 342 3.11 -22.87 -19.33
CA ASP A 342 3.83 -24.14 -19.41
C ASP A 342 5.25 -24.01 -18.84
N ALA A 343 6.01 -25.10 -18.91
CA ALA A 343 7.39 -25.17 -18.42
C ALA A 343 8.34 -24.21 -19.16
N ASP A 344 8.02 -23.82 -20.40
CA ASP A 344 8.79 -22.87 -21.21
C ASP A 344 8.37 -21.41 -20.98
N GLY A 345 7.38 -21.19 -20.09
CA GLY A 345 6.84 -19.88 -19.74
C GLY A 345 5.81 -19.35 -20.74
N GLN A 346 5.44 -20.13 -21.75
CA GLN A 346 4.41 -19.76 -22.72
C GLN A 346 3.04 -19.87 -22.07
N GLN A 347 2.12 -19.02 -22.52
CA GLN A 347 0.75 -19.05 -22.00
C GLN A 347 0.04 -20.33 -22.45
N ILE A 348 -0.57 -21.03 -21.50
CA ILE A 348 -1.46 -22.16 -21.79
C ILE A 348 -2.74 -21.61 -22.46
N PRO A 349 -3.21 -22.22 -23.57
CA PRO A 349 -4.41 -21.76 -24.24
C PRO A 349 -5.62 -21.67 -23.28
N PRO A 350 -6.40 -20.57 -23.31
CA PRO A 350 -7.51 -20.37 -22.36
C PRO A 350 -8.54 -21.51 -22.35
N GLU A 351 -8.82 -22.12 -23.50
CA GLU A 351 -9.70 -23.27 -23.63
C GLU A 351 -9.19 -24.51 -22.88
N GLN A 352 -7.87 -24.68 -22.80
CA GLN A 352 -7.27 -25.78 -22.05
C GLN A 352 -7.33 -25.50 -20.54
N VAL A 353 -7.03 -24.27 -20.11
CA VAL A 353 -7.19 -23.86 -18.70
C VAL A 353 -8.62 -24.07 -18.23
N ASP A 354 -9.60 -23.68 -19.05
CA ASP A 354 -11.03 -23.88 -18.76
C ASP A 354 -11.42 -25.36 -18.68
N ALA A 355 -10.95 -26.18 -19.63
CA ALA A 355 -11.20 -27.62 -19.63
C ALA A 355 -10.63 -28.28 -18.37
N ASP A 356 -9.43 -27.88 -17.94
CA ASP A 356 -8.81 -28.35 -16.70
C ASP A 356 -9.57 -27.89 -15.46
N CYS A 357 -10.04 -26.63 -15.42
CA CYS A 357 -10.89 -26.12 -14.35
C CYS A 357 -12.16 -26.98 -14.18
N LEU A 358 -12.88 -27.25 -15.28
CA LEU A 358 -14.09 -28.07 -15.26
C LEU A 358 -13.79 -29.51 -14.86
N ARG A 359 -12.74 -30.11 -15.42
CA ARG A 359 -12.34 -31.49 -15.15
C ARG A 359 -11.98 -31.69 -13.67
N VAL A 360 -11.13 -30.81 -13.12
CA VAL A 360 -10.73 -30.88 -11.71
C VAL A 360 -11.92 -30.64 -10.80
N THR A 361 -12.70 -29.59 -11.05
CA THR A 361 -13.88 -29.29 -10.21
C THR A 361 -14.86 -30.45 -10.17
N ARG A 362 -15.21 -31.03 -11.32
CA ARG A 362 -16.12 -32.19 -11.39
C ARG A 362 -15.56 -33.42 -10.67
N ALA A 363 -14.25 -33.65 -10.75
CA ALA A 363 -13.61 -34.76 -10.05
C ALA A 363 -13.69 -34.58 -8.52
N GLU A 364 -13.49 -33.37 -8.01
CA GLU A 364 -13.58 -33.08 -6.57
C GLU A 364 -15.02 -33.17 -6.05
N LEU A 365 -15.99 -32.67 -6.83
CA LEU A 365 -17.41 -32.84 -6.53
C LEU A 365 -17.82 -34.32 -6.50
N ALA A 366 -17.33 -35.13 -7.44
CA ALA A 366 -17.57 -36.58 -7.46
C ALA A 366 -16.95 -37.31 -6.26
N ARG A 367 -15.91 -36.74 -5.63
CA ARG A 367 -15.32 -37.21 -4.36
C ARG A 367 -16.11 -36.74 -3.13
N GLY A 368 -17.23 -36.03 -3.31
CA GLY A 368 -18.05 -35.50 -2.23
C GLY A 368 -17.41 -34.33 -1.49
N ARG A 369 -16.48 -33.61 -2.14
CA ARG A 369 -15.76 -32.48 -1.54
C ARG A 369 -16.46 -31.17 -1.87
N HIS A 370 -16.34 -30.20 -0.97
CA HIS A 370 -16.76 -28.82 -1.23
C HIS A 370 -15.66 -28.12 -2.02
N VAL A 371 -16.00 -27.43 -3.10
CA VAL A 371 -15.01 -26.76 -3.95
C VAL A 371 -15.03 -25.26 -3.69
N LEU A 372 -13.87 -24.70 -3.37
CA LEU A 372 -13.61 -23.26 -3.47
C LEU A 372 -12.83 -23.04 -4.77
N LEU A 373 -13.46 -22.46 -5.79
CA LEU A 373 -12.86 -22.24 -7.10
C LEU A 373 -12.45 -20.78 -7.27
N HIS A 374 -11.18 -20.55 -7.57
CA HIS A 374 -10.69 -19.23 -7.88
C HIS A 374 -11.00 -18.82 -9.33
N ARG A 375 -11.43 -17.57 -9.48
CA ARG A 375 -11.33 -16.81 -10.72
C ARG A 375 -10.24 -15.78 -10.54
N LEU A 376 -9.15 -15.89 -11.29
CA LEU A 376 -8.11 -14.87 -11.34
C LEU A 376 -8.54 -13.76 -12.29
N ASP A 377 -8.88 -12.59 -11.73
CA ASP A 377 -9.17 -11.37 -12.48
C ASP A 377 -7.94 -10.47 -12.49
N LEU A 378 -7.07 -10.74 -13.46
CA LEU A 378 -5.75 -10.14 -13.70
C LEU A 378 -4.66 -10.62 -12.74
N SER A 379 -3.78 -11.47 -13.29
CA SER A 379 -2.51 -11.87 -12.72
C SER A 379 -1.49 -10.71 -12.71
N LYS A 380 -0.31 -10.92 -12.11
CA LYS A 380 0.80 -9.95 -12.19
C LYS A 380 1.23 -9.62 -13.61
N THR A 381 1.02 -10.53 -14.57
CA THR A 381 1.36 -10.36 -16.00
C THR A 381 0.14 -10.08 -16.88
N GLY A 382 -1.04 -9.88 -16.29
CA GLY A 382 -2.28 -9.52 -16.99
C GLY A 382 -3.11 -10.70 -17.50
N LEU A 383 -2.90 -11.91 -16.95
CA LEU A 383 -3.69 -13.09 -17.32
C LEU A 383 -5.04 -13.13 -16.60
N LEU A 384 -6.07 -13.66 -17.27
CA LEU A 384 -7.43 -13.79 -16.73
C LEU A 384 -7.94 -15.21 -17.01
N ALA A 385 -8.41 -15.92 -15.96
CA ALA A 385 -9.00 -17.25 -16.08
C ALA A 385 -9.75 -17.69 -14.81
N PRO A 386 -10.66 -18.69 -14.91
CA PRO A 386 -11.23 -19.21 -16.15
C PRO A 386 -12.13 -18.18 -16.84
N ARG A 387 -12.61 -18.47 -18.06
CA ARG A 387 -13.58 -17.60 -18.74
C ARG A 387 -14.95 -17.62 -18.05
N MET A 388 -15.73 -16.56 -18.24
CA MET A 388 -17.06 -16.43 -17.62
C MET A 388 -18.01 -17.55 -18.05
N ASP A 389 -18.07 -17.87 -19.35
CA ASP A 389 -18.93 -18.94 -19.88
C ASP A 389 -18.65 -20.30 -19.22
N THR A 390 -17.38 -20.55 -18.88
CA THR A 390 -16.94 -21.77 -18.18
C THR A 390 -17.47 -21.81 -16.75
N LEU A 391 -17.42 -20.69 -16.04
CA LEU A 391 -17.99 -20.57 -14.69
C LEU A 391 -19.52 -20.66 -14.71
N ASP A 392 -20.16 -20.11 -15.74
CA ASP A 392 -21.62 -20.16 -15.88
C ASP A 392 -22.10 -21.58 -16.19
N ALA A 393 -21.41 -22.29 -17.08
CA ALA A 393 -21.66 -23.71 -17.34
C ALA A 393 -21.43 -24.59 -16.08
N LEU A 394 -20.41 -24.26 -15.29
CA LEU A 394 -20.17 -24.95 -14.02
C LEU A 394 -21.31 -24.67 -13.02
N ALA A 395 -21.68 -23.41 -12.81
CA ALA A 395 -22.75 -23.02 -11.90
C ALA A 395 -24.10 -23.67 -12.26
N ALA A 396 -24.39 -23.81 -13.56
CA ALA A 396 -25.60 -24.46 -14.04
C ALA A 396 -25.63 -25.99 -13.82
N THR A 397 -24.48 -26.63 -13.66
CA THR A 397 -24.36 -28.10 -13.55
C THR A 397 -23.90 -28.60 -12.19
N ALA A 398 -23.30 -27.73 -11.38
CA ALA A 398 -22.83 -28.06 -10.04
C ALA A 398 -24.01 -28.25 -9.07
N PRO A 399 -23.94 -29.21 -8.13
CA PRO A 399 -24.97 -29.33 -7.12
C PRO A 399 -24.99 -28.08 -6.22
N ALA A 400 -26.20 -27.63 -5.86
CA ALA A 400 -26.38 -26.42 -5.07
C ALA A 400 -25.59 -26.47 -3.75
N GLY A 401 -24.88 -25.38 -3.44
CA GLY A 401 -24.10 -25.21 -2.21
C GLY A 401 -22.81 -26.04 -2.11
N GLN A 402 -22.34 -26.66 -3.21
CA GLN A 402 -21.08 -27.43 -3.21
C GLN A 402 -19.90 -26.72 -3.86
N VAL A 403 -20.15 -25.59 -4.52
CA VAL A 403 -19.12 -24.77 -5.16
C VAL A 403 -19.29 -23.34 -4.70
N ASP A 404 -18.26 -22.80 -4.09
CA ASP A 404 -18.11 -21.35 -3.91
C ASP A 404 -17.09 -20.85 -4.92
N VAL A 405 -17.40 -19.75 -5.60
CA VAL A 405 -16.45 -19.05 -6.45
C VAL A 405 -15.92 -17.83 -5.70
N VAL A 406 -14.61 -17.66 -5.73
CA VAL A 406 -13.95 -16.45 -5.27
C VAL A 406 -13.18 -15.82 -6.41
N VAL A 407 -13.43 -14.53 -6.65
CA VAL A 407 -12.69 -13.75 -7.62
C VAL A 407 -11.49 -13.13 -6.93
N ASP A 408 -10.28 -13.57 -7.30
CA ASP A 408 -9.06 -12.83 -6.98
C ASP A 408 -8.98 -11.62 -7.91
N ALA A 409 -9.56 -10.51 -7.44
CA ALA A 409 -9.49 -9.19 -8.07
C ALA A 409 -8.52 -8.28 -7.29
N CYS A 410 -7.48 -8.85 -6.68
CA CYS A 410 -6.54 -8.08 -5.88
C CYS A 410 -5.74 -7.05 -6.70
N GLN A 411 -5.70 -7.14 -8.05
CA GLN A 411 -5.21 -6.04 -8.89
C GLN A 411 -6.16 -4.84 -8.93
N THR A 412 -7.47 -5.12 -8.85
CA THR A 412 -8.57 -4.15 -8.83
C THR A 412 -8.55 -3.19 -10.03
N ARG A 413 -8.12 -3.72 -11.18
CA ARG A 413 -8.07 -3.07 -12.49
C ARG A 413 -9.35 -3.36 -13.29
N LEU A 414 -10.50 -3.14 -12.65
CA LEU A 414 -11.81 -3.41 -13.24
C LEU A 414 -12.86 -2.36 -12.89
N ASP A 415 -13.87 -2.24 -13.76
CA ASP A 415 -14.98 -1.32 -13.56
C ASP A 415 -15.83 -1.78 -12.35
N PRO A 416 -16.34 -0.87 -11.52
CA PRO A 416 -17.12 -1.28 -10.35
C PRO A 416 -18.37 -2.10 -10.70
N ALA A 417 -18.98 -1.88 -11.88
CA ALA A 417 -20.12 -2.68 -12.34
C ALA A 417 -19.74 -4.16 -12.60
N ARG A 418 -18.46 -4.46 -12.88
CA ARG A 418 -17.98 -5.83 -12.99
C ARG A 418 -17.95 -6.54 -11.64
N VAL A 419 -17.52 -5.85 -10.58
CA VAL A 419 -17.58 -6.39 -9.22
C VAL A 419 -19.02 -6.65 -8.80
N ARG A 420 -19.94 -5.73 -9.14
CA ARG A 420 -21.37 -5.91 -8.92
C ARG A 420 -21.93 -7.16 -9.61
N ASP A 421 -21.56 -7.41 -10.87
CA ASP A 421 -21.93 -8.63 -11.60
C ASP A 421 -21.43 -9.91 -10.89
N TYR A 422 -20.20 -9.90 -10.37
CA TYR A 422 -19.68 -11.04 -9.58
C TYR A 422 -20.48 -11.28 -8.30
N LEU A 423 -20.80 -10.22 -7.56
CA LEU A 423 -21.60 -10.34 -6.35
C LEU A 423 -23.04 -10.79 -6.65
N ASP A 424 -23.64 -10.34 -7.77
CA ASP A 424 -24.97 -10.79 -8.23
C ASP A 424 -25.02 -12.29 -8.56
N ARG A 425 -23.88 -12.88 -8.97
CA ARG A 425 -23.71 -14.33 -9.16
C ARG A 425 -23.50 -15.09 -7.85
N GLY A 426 -23.46 -14.39 -6.71
CA GLY A 426 -23.21 -14.97 -5.40
C GLY A 426 -21.73 -15.32 -5.17
N TRP A 427 -20.80 -14.67 -5.87
CA TRP A 427 -19.37 -14.95 -5.77
C TRP A 427 -18.68 -13.99 -4.78
N MET A 428 -17.73 -14.50 -4.00
CA MET A 428 -16.86 -13.66 -3.19
C MET A 428 -15.89 -12.89 -4.08
N VAL A 429 -15.48 -11.69 -3.67
CA VAL A 429 -14.48 -10.90 -4.42
C VAL A 429 -13.41 -10.38 -3.48
N MET A 430 -12.15 -10.72 -3.74
CA MET A 430 -10.99 -10.17 -3.04
C MET A 430 -10.51 -8.91 -3.75
N ILE A 431 -10.37 -7.81 -3.03
CA ILE A 431 -9.91 -6.52 -3.58
C ILE A 431 -8.74 -5.96 -2.78
N THR A 432 -7.97 -5.05 -3.38
CA THR A 432 -6.99 -4.25 -2.63
C THR A 432 -7.00 -2.78 -3.04
N GLY A 433 -6.80 -1.89 -2.06
CA GLY A 433 -6.54 -0.47 -2.30
C GLY A 433 -5.11 -0.18 -2.79
N SER A 434 -4.19 -1.14 -2.64
CA SER A 434 -2.75 -0.89 -2.75
C SER A 434 -2.15 -1.07 -4.15
N LYS A 435 -2.94 -1.53 -5.11
CA LYS A 435 -2.49 -1.81 -6.48
C LYS A 435 -2.97 -0.74 -7.44
N PHE A 436 -4.04 -0.99 -8.20
CA PHE A 436 -4.55 -0.03 -9.19
C PHE A 436 -4.88 1.33 -8.58
N PHE A 437 -5.54 1.36 -7.42
CA PHE A 437 -5.87 2.61 -6.72
C PHE A 437 -4.67 3.33 -6.10
N THR A 438 -3.49 2.71 -6.11
CA THR A 438 -2.23 3.29 -5.64
C THR A 438 -2.20 3.72 -4.16
N GLY A 439 -3.08 3.16 -3.33
CA GLY A 439 -2.99 3.30 -1.88
C GLY A 439 -1.76 2.58 -1.28
N PRO A 440 -1.52 2.74 0.03
CA PRO A 440 -0.43 2.05 0.72
C PRO A 440 -0.55 0.52 0.62
N PRO A 441 0.57 -0.24 0.57
CA PRO A 441 0.56 -1.70 0.63
C PRO A 441 -0.14 -2.19 1.91
N PHE A 442 -0.64 -3.44 1.90
CA PHE A 442 -1.41 -4.01 3.01
C PHE A 442 -2.76 -3.32 3.27
N CYS A 443 -3.54 -3.19 2.20
CA CYS A 443 -4.87 -2.58 2.21
C CYS A 443 -5.84 -3.51 1.45
N GLY A 444 -6.33 -4.57 2.08
CA GLY A 444 -7.18 -5.61 1.46
C GLY A 444 -8.61 -5.63 2.00
N ALA A 445 -9.52 -6.21 1.23
CA ALA A 445 -10.88 -6.52 1.69
C ALA A 445 -11.47 -7.71 0.92
N VAL A 446 -12.38 -8.43 1.57
CA VAL A 446 -13.24 -9.45 0.94
C VAL A 446 -14.65 -8.91 0.89
N LEU A 447 -15.22 -8.86 -0.31
CA LEU A 447 -16.63 -8.56 -0.55
C LEU A 447 -17.38 -9.88 -0.51
N VAL A 448 -18.39 -9.95 0.36
CA VAL A 448 -19.09 -11.19 0.72
C VAL A 448 -20.52 -11.10 0.24
N PRO A 449 -20.97 -11.98 -0.67
CA PRO A 449 -22.33 -11.96 -1.19
C PRO A 449 -23.31 -12.53 -0.16
N ALA A 450 -24.59 -12.20 -0.31
CA ALA A 450 -25.65 -12.57 0.63
C ALA A 450 -25.71 -14.08 0.99
N PRO A 451 -25.55 -15.03 0.04
CA PRO A 451 -25.57 -16.46 0.38
C PRO A 451 -24.42 -16.91 1.28
N VAL A 452 -23.28 -16.22 1.23
CA VAL A 452 -22.12 -16.50 2.10
C VAL A 452 -22.29 -15.79 3.44
N MET A 453 -22.81 -14.55 3.43
CA MET A 453 -23.17 -13.82 4.65
C MET A 453 -24.14 -14.62 5.53
N ALA A 454 -25.13 -15.29 4.93
CA ALA A 454 -26.08 -16.12 5.66
C ALA A 454 -25.42 -17.26 6.46
N ARG A 455 -24.28 -17.79 5.99
CA ARG A 455 -23.54 -18.89 6.64
C ARG A 455 -22.79 -18.46 7.89
N LEU A 456 -22.50 -17.16 8.04
CA LEU A 456 -21.84 -16.66 9.24
C LEU A 456 -22.71 -16.85 10.48
N SER A 457 -24.04 -16.97 10.34
CA SER A 457 -24.96 -17.20 11.46
C SER A 457 -24.90 -18.62 12.04
N ALA A 458 -24.00 -19.47 11.53
CA ALA A 458 -23.80 -20.87 11.94
C ALA A 458 -22.61 -21.02 12.93
N ASP A 459 -21.90 -22.14 12.88
CA ASP A 459 -20.74 -22.45 13.72
C ASP A 459 -19.66 -21.33 13.69
N GLY A 460 -18.82 -21.29 14.73
CA GLY A 460 -17.72 -20.33 14.84
C GLY A 460 -16.66 -20.48 13.74
N LEU A 461 -16.01 -19.36 13.40
CA LEU A 461 -14.81 -19.34 12.55
C LEU A 461 -13.67 -20.19 13.17
N PRO A 462 -12.67 -20.64 12.36
CA PRO A 462 -11.45 -21.25 12.88
C PRO A 462 -10.81 -20.41 13.99
N SER A 463 -10.59 -20.99 15.18
CA SER A 463 -10.16 -20.28 16.39
C SER A 463 -8.83 -19.55 16.22
N GLY A 464 -7.90 -20.11 15.43
CA GLY A 464 -6.60 -19.50 15.16
C GLY A 464 -6.67 -18.18 14.40
N LEU A 465 -7.80 -17.84 13.77
CA LEU A 465 -8.01 -16.50 13.18
C LEU A 465 -7.98 -15.38 14.22
N ALA A 466 -8.17 -15.69 15.51
CA ALA A 466 -7.99 -14.73 16.60
C ALA A 466 -6.58 -14.11 16.64
N GLN A 467 -5.58 -14.74 16.00
CA GLN A 467 -4.23 -14.20 15.86
C GLN A 467 -4.07 -13.27 14.64
N TYR A 468 -5.02 -13.24 13.71
CA TYR A 468 -4.90 -12.53 12.43
C TYR A 468 -5.81 -11.32 12.30
N THR A 469 -6.95 -11.31 13.00
CA THR A 469 -8.00 -10.33 12.75
C THR A 469 -8.83 -10.05 13.99
N HIS A 470 -9.33 -8.82 14.08
CA HIS A 470 -10.26 -8.42 15.14
C HIS A 470 -11.69 -8.64 14.69
N ARG A 471 -12.60 -8.83 15.64
CA ARG A 471 -14.04 -8.96 15.38
C ARG A 471 -14.57 -7.79 14.55
N GLN A 472 -14.16 -6.56 14.85
CA GLN A 472 -14.59 -5.33 14.18
C GLN A 472 -14.09 -5.22 12.72
N ALA A 473 -13.17 -6.08 12.28
CA ALA A 473 -12.77 -6.20 10.89
C ALA A 473 -13.80 -6.96 10.03
N TRP A 474 -14.77 -7.62 10.65
CA TRP A 474 -15.84 -8.40 10.01
C TRP A 474 -17.20 -7.71 10.16
N PRO A 475 -18.19 -8.04 9.31
CA PRO A 475 -19.59 -7.74 9.60
C PRO A 475 -20.02 -8.39 10.92
N GLU A 476 -20.95 -7.75 11.63
CA GLU A 476 -21.45 -8.26 12.91
C GLU A 476 -22.17 -9.59 12.72
N ASN A 477 -21.65 -10.65 13.37
CA ASN A 477 -22.22 -11.98 13.32
C ASN A 477 -21.68 -12.88 14.46
N THR A 478 -22.46 -13.87 14.91
CA THR A 478 -22.08 -14.84 15.95
C THR A 478 -20.87 -15.69 15.58
N ALA A 479 -20.63 -16.03 14.30
CA ALA A 479 -19.41 -16.78 13.94
C ALA A 479 -18.11 -16.02 14.26
N THR A 480 -18.19 -14.69 14.36
CA THR A 480 -17.05 -13.84 14.72
C THR A 480 -16.79 -13.80 16.23
N ASP A 481 -17.59 -14.52 17.03
CA ASP A 481 -17.49 -14.45 18.48
C ASP A 481 -16.15 -14.96 19.03
N VAL A 482 -15.50 -15.85 18.29
CA VAL A 482 -14.16 -16.39 18.59
C VAL A 482 -13.04 -15.35 18.42
N LEU A 483 -13.30 -14.24 17.71
CA LEU A 483 -12.29 -13.23 17.39
C LEU A 483 -12.17 -12.20 18.52
N PRO A 484 -10.95 -11.69 18.80
CA PRO A 484 -10.74 -10.67 19.81
C PRO A 484 -11.35 -9.33 19.37
N SER A 485 -11.86 -8.59 20.34
CA SER A 485 -12.26 -7.18 20.13
C SER A 485 -11.01 -6.31 19.92
N GLY A 486 -11.06 -5.37 18.98
CA GLY A 486 -9.99 -4.41 18.74
C GLY A 486 -10.03 -3.83 17.34
N HIS A 487 -9.06 -2.99 17.02
CA HIS A 487 -8.95 -2.33 15.72
C HIS A 487 -7.52 -2.36 15.21
N ASN A 488 -7.37 -2.66 13.92
CA ASN A 488 -6.10 -2.48 13.22
C ASN A 488 -6.02 -1.05 12.69
N ILE A 489 -5.54 -0.12 13.52
CA ILE A 489 -5.47 1.30 13.15
C ILE A 489 -4.57 1.53 11.92
N GLY A 490 -3.48 0.77 11.78
CA GLY A 490 -2.65 0.85 10.57
C GLY A 490 -3.46 0.56 9.31
N LEU A 491 -4.26 -0.52 9.32
CA LEU A 491 -5.16 -0.86 8.21
C LEU A 491 -6.23 0.22 7.97
N VAL A 492 -6.81 0.80 9.03
CA VAL A 492 -7.78 1.90 8.92
C VAL A 492 -7.16 3.09 8.17
N LEU A 493 -5.97 3.54 8.57
CA LEU A 493 -5.30 4.67 7.94
C LEU A 493 -4.95 4.37 6.47
N ARG A 494 -4.46 3.16 6.18
CA ARG A 494 -4.14 2.75 4.80
C ARG A 494 -5.38 2.69 3.91
N TRP A 495 -6.52 2.27 4.42
CA TRP A 495 -7.78 2.30 3.68
C TRP A 495 -8.27 3.73 3.44
N HIS A 496 -8.21 4.63 4.44
CA HIS A 496 -8.57 6.04 4.22
C HIS A 496 -7.68 6.72 3.16
N ALA A 497 -6.39 6.35 3.09
CA ALA A 497 -5.53 6.76 1.98
C ALA A 497 -6.01 6.22 0.62
N ALA A 498 -6.33 4.93 0.53
CA ALA A 498 -6.81 4.33 -0.72
C ALA A 498 -8.17 4.89 -1.16
N LEU A 499 -9.07 5.17 -0.22
CA LEU A 499 -10.39 5.71 -0.48
C LEU A 499 -10.35 7.13 -1.04
N ALA A 500 -9.36 7.94 -0.63
CA ALA A 500 -9.14 9.26 -1.22
C ALA A 500 -8.81 9.15 -2.71
N GLU A 501 -8.02 8.14 -3.12
CA GLU A 501 -7.73 7.88 -4.53
C GLU A 501 -8.92 7.27 -5.30
N MET A 502 -9.66 6.36 -4.66
CA MET A 502 -10.88 5.79 -5.24
C MET A 502 -11.93 6.87 -5.51
N THR A 503 -12.09 7.84 -4.58
CA THR A 503 -13.00 8.98 -4.74
C THR A 503 -12.60 9.82 -5.94
N ALA A 504 -11.33 10.21 -6.05
CA ALA A 504 -10.84 11.00 -7.17
C ALA A 504 -10.94 10.27 -8.52
N LEU A 505 -10.80 8.95 -8.56
CA LEU A 505 -11.05 8.18 -9.78
C LEU A 505 -12.55 8.14 -10.11
N GLY A 506 -13.41 7.95 -9.11
CA GLY A 506 -14.86 7.87 -9.28
C GLY A 506 -15.50 9.17 -9.80
N GLU A 507 -14.81 10.31 -9.67
CA GLU A 507 -15.19 11.60 -10.25
C GLU A 507 -14.89 11.71 -11.75
N VAL A 508 -14.08 10.80 -12.32
CA VAL A 508 -13.75 10.78 -13.75
C VAL A 508 -14.70 9.85 -14.48
N ASP A 509 -15.39 10.35 -15.51
CA ASP A 509 -16.29 9.53 -16.31
C ASP A 509 -15.56 8.41 -17.06
N ARG A 510 -16.26 7.30 -17.34
CA ARG A 510 -15.67 6.10 -17.91
C ARG A 510 -15.02 6.31 -19.29
N ALA A 511 -15.57 7.20 -20.12
CA ALA A 511 -15.01 7.48 -21.44
C ALA A 511 -13.66 8.19 -21.31
N THR A 512 -13.55 9.14 -20.40
CA THR A 512 -12.29 9.82 -20.07
C THR A 512 -11.27 8.86 -19.46
N VAL A 513 -11.68 7.96 -18.55
CA VAL A 513 -10.79 6.89 -18.03
C VAL A 513 -10.21 6.07 -19.19
N THR A 514 -11.10 5.58 -20.07
CA THR A 514 -10.75 4.77 -21.24
C THR A 514 -9.78 5.51 -22.18
N GLN A 515 -10.05 6.78 -22.47
CA GLN A 515 -9.20 7.60 -23.34
C GLN A 515 -7.79 7.77 -22.75
N ARG A 516 -7.70 8.18 -21.48
CA ARG A 516 -6.41 8.45 -20.81
C ARG A 516 -5.55 7.20 -20.71
N LEU A 517 -6.17 6.07 -20.34
CA LEU A 517 -5.46 4.79 -20.31
C LEU A 517 -4.97 4.38 -21.71
N ARG A 518 -5.80 4.51 -22.75
CA ARG A 518 -5.43 4.16 -24.12
C ARG A 518 -4.24 4.98 -24.61
N GLU A 519 -4.27 6.29 -24.41
CA GLU A 519 -3.23 7.22 -24.83
C GLU A 519 -1.88 6.87 -24.17
N PHE A 520 -1.88 6.73 -22.84
CA PHE A 520 -0.66 6.36 -22.11
C PHE A 520 -0.14 4.97 -22.48
N LEU A 521 -1.02 3.96 -22.54
CA LEU A 521 -0.63 2.58 -22.82
C LEU A 521 -0.07 2.42 -24.24
N SER A 522 -0.58 3.20 -25.20
CA SER A 522 0.00 3.25 -26.55
C SER A 522 1.44 3.77 -26.47
N ALA A 523 1.65 4.92 -25.86
CA ALA A 523 2.98 5.54 -25.78
C ALA A 523 3.98 4.69 -24.96
N ALA A 524 3.52 4.04 -23.89
CA ALA A 524 4.33 3.12 -23.10
C ALA A 524 4.72 1.86 -23.89
N ARG A 525 3.79 1.29 -24.67
CA ARG A 525 4.07 0.17 -25.57
C ARG A 525 5.07 0.56 -26.65
N ASP A 526 4.91 1.73 -27.26
CA ASP A 526 5.83 2.24 -28.27
C ASP A 526 7.23 2.45 -27.68
N ALA A 527 7.33 2.99 -26.47
CA ALA A 527 8.61 3.16 -25.77
C ALA A 527 9.31 1.83 -25.47
N ILE A 528 8.56 0.80 -25.06
CA ILE A 528 9.13 -0.54 -24.79
C ILE A 528 9.57 -1.21 -26.10
N THR A 529 8.68 -1.25 -27.10
CA THR A 529 8.94 -1.96 -28.37
C THR A 529 9.99 -1.27 -29.25
N GLY A 530 10.13 0.05 -29.12
CA GLY A 530 11.18 0.83 -29.80
C GLY A 530 12.57 0.74 -29.15
N ASN A 531 12.71 0.09 -27.99
CA ASN A 531 13.99 -0.03 -27.30
C ASN A 531 14.61 -1.44 -27.48
N PRO A 532 15.81 -1.58 -28.09
CA PRO A 532 16.44 -2.87 -28.36
C PRO A 532 16.90 -3.66 -27.12
N ASP A 533 16.98 -2.99 -25.96
CA ASP A 533 17.29 -3.61 -24.68
C ASP A 533 16.07 -4.28 -24.04
N LEU A 534 14.87 -4.06 -24.57
CA LEU A 534 13.62 -4.54 -23.99
C LEU A 534 12.92 -5.51 -24.94
N SER A 535 12.21 -6.48 -24.35
CA SER A 535 11.31 -7.37 -25.10
C SER A 535 9.96 -7.40 -24.40
N LEU A 536 8.94 -6.87 -25.07
CA LEU A 536 7.58 -6.86 -24.54
C LEU A 536 7.04 -8.29 -24.45
N LEU A 537 6.56 -8.68 -23.28
CA LEU A 537 5.79 -9.91 -23.14
C LEU A 537 4.44 -9.69 -23.84
N PRO A 538 4.04 -10.53 -24.81
CA PRO A 538 2.80 -10.31 -25.56
C PRO A 538 1.60 -10.08 -24.63
N PRO A 539 0.92 -8.93 -24.72
CA PRO A 539 -0.23 -8.65 -23.87
C PRO A 539 -1.38 -9.58 -24.26
N VAL A 540 -2.07 -10.13 -23.26
CA VAL A 540 -3.24 -10.97 -23.48
C VAL A 540 -4.47 -10.10 -23.66
N ALA A 541 -5.23 -10.35 -24.73
CA ALA A 541 -6.52 -9.70 -24.93
C ALA A 541 -7.47 -10.10 -23.80
N LEU A 542 -8.00 -9.11 -23.07
CA LEU A 542 -8.93 -9.36 -21.98
C LEU A 542 -10.31 -9.66 -22.55
N SER A 543 -10.72 -10.92 -22.46
CA SER A 543 -12.09 -11.32 -22.83
C SER A 543 -12.99 -11.21 -21.61
N ARG A 544 -13.88 -10.21 -21.64
CA ARG A 544 -14.89 -9.97 -20.60
C ARG A 544 -16.28 -9.88 -21.24
N PRO A 545 -17.35 -10.28 -20.53
CA PRO A 545 -18.71 -9.99 -20.98
C PRO A 545 -18.88 -8.49 -21.21
N ALA A 546 -19.58 -8.10 -22.27
CA ALA A 546 -19.76 -6.70 -22.62
C ALA A 546 -20.45 -5.93 -21.48
N LEU A 547 -19.86 -4.81 -21.08
CA LEU A 547 -20.46 -3.83 -20.19
C LEU A 547 -20.39 -2.46 -20.88
N PRO A 548 -21.51 -1.71 -20.97
CA PRO A 548 -21.50 -0.40 -21.61
C PRO A 548 -20.46 0.54 -21.02
N ASP A 549 -19.61 1.07 -21.89
CA ASP A 549 -18.53 2.03 -21.59
C ASP A 549 -17.53 1.57 -20.51
N ALA A 550 -17.46 0.28 -20.20
CA ALA A 550 -16.50 -0.21 -19.21
C ALA A 550 -15.06 -0.06 -19.71
N TRP A 551 -14.18 0.42 -18.84
CA TRP A 551 -12.76 0.65 -19.16
C TRP A 551 -11.88 -0.58 -18.87
N ASP A 552 -12.46 -1.65 -18.34
CA ASP A 552 -11.76 -2.82 -17.81
C ASP A 552 -11.29 -3.83 -18.86
N ASP A 553 -11.52 -3.54 -20.14
CA ASP A 553 -11.03 -4.30 -21.29
C ASP A 553 -9.57 -3.96 -21.65
N GLN A 554 -9.01 -2.90 -21.09
CA GLN A 554 -7.64 -2.48 -21.35
C GLN A 554 -6.62 -3.24 -20.50
N ALA A 555 -5.60 -3.81 -21.15
CA ALA A 555 -4.43 -4.39 -20.48
C ALA A 555 -3.55 -3.29 -19.88
N THR A 556 -3.84 -2.88 -18.64
CA THR A 556 -3.16 -1.78 -17.94
C THR A 556 -1.80 -2.14 -17.33
N ILE A 557 -1.33 -3.38 -17.53
CA ILE A 557 -0.01 -3.87 -17.11
C ILE A 557 0.78 -4.29 -18.35
N LEU A 558 1.87 -3.58 -18.65
CA LEU A 558 2.80 -3.93 -19.72
C LEU A 558 4.01 -4.62 -19.10
N SER A 559 4.10 -5.93 -19.27
CA SER A 559 5.23 -6.75 -18.78
C SER A 559 6.30 -6.86 -19.86
N PHE A 560 7.56 -6.80 -19.49
CA PHE A 560 8.67 -6.90 -20.45
C PHE A 560 9.92 -7.49 -19.80
N PHE A 561 10.71 -8.17 -20.60
CA PHE A 561 12.06 -8.60 -20.24
C PHE A 561 13.07 -7.51 -20.57
N VAL A 562 14.18 -7.51 -19.84
CA VAL A 562 15.33 -6.65 -20.09
C VAL A 562 16.49 -7.52 -20.53
N ARG A 563 17.19 -7.13 -21.57
CA ARG A 563 18.37 -7.82 -22.10
C ARG A 563 19.48 -7.87 -21.06
N ALA A 564 20.14 -9.01 -20.94
CA ALA A 564 21.34 -9.15 -20.14
C ALA A 564 22.52 -8.39 -20.77
N PRO A 565 23.36 -7.71 -19.96
CA PRO A 565 24.53 -7.01 -20.48
C PRO A 565 25.52 -8.00 -21.12
N GLY A 566 25.98 -7.71 -22.33
CA GLY A 566 26.89 -8.57 -23.11
C GLY A 566 26.67 -8.43 -24.62
N ASP A 567 27.60 -8.97 -25.41
CA ASP A 567 27.62 -8.83 -26.88
C ASP A 567 27.01 -10.07 -27.55
N ASP A 568 25.72 -10.29 -27.31
CA ASP A 568 24.99 -11.43 -27.88
C ASP A 568 24.06 -10.96 -29.01
N ALA A 569 24.17 -11.61 -30.17
CA ALA A 569 23.31 -11.37 -31.33
C ALA A 569 21.83 -11.72 -31.05
N THR A 570 21.58 -12.56 -30.04
CA THR A 570 20.24 -13.00 -29.65
C THR A 570 19.76 -12.32 -28.36
N PHE A 571 18.45 -12.11 -28.22
CA PHE A 571 17.89 -11.54 -26.99
C PHE A 571 17.92 -12.57 -25.87
N ARG A 572 18.81 -12.36 -24.89
CA ARG A 572 18.84 -13.12 -23.64
C ARG A 572 18.35 -12.24 -22.48
N PRO A 573 17.28 -12.62 -21.76
CA PRO A 573 16.75 -11.80 -20.68
C PRO A 573 17.62 -11.87 -19.41
N LEU A 574 17.54 -10.85 -18.57
CA LEU A 574 18.11 -10.89 -17.21
C LEU A 574 17.49 -12.03 -16.39
N PRO A 575 18.31 -12.92 -15.80
CA PRO A 575 17.88 -13.82 -14.74
C PRO A 575 17.28 -13.05 -13.57
N LEU A 576 16.35 -13.67 -12.85
CA LEU A 576 15.60 -13.06 -11.76
C LEU A 576 16.45 -12.31 -10.72
N PRO A 577 17.61 -12.83 -10.24
CA PRO A 577 18.46 -12.09 -9.30
C PRO A 577 18.96 -10.76 -9.87
N GLN A 578 19.39 -10.75 -11.13
CA GLN A 578 19.88 -9.53 -11.79
C GLN A 578 18.74 -8.56 -12.10
N ALA A 579 17.57 -9.06 -12.50
CA ALA A 579 16.38 -8.22 -12.66
C ALA A 579 15.96 -7.54 -11.35
N ARG A 580 16.19 -8.18 -10.18
CA ARG A 580 15.97 -7.57 -8.86
C ARG A 580 16.99 -6.47 -8.54
N GLN A 581 18.25 -6.64 -8.94
CA GLN A 581 19.28 -5.59 -8.84
C GLN A 581 18.91 -4.38 -9.69
N LEU A 582 18.59 -4.60 -10.97
CA LEU A 582 18.10 -3.54 -11.87
C LEU A 582 16.89 -2.81 -11.29
N TYR A 583 15.91 -3.55 -10.77
CA TYR A 583 14.73 -2.99 -10.10
C TYR A 583 15.10 -2.06 -8.94
N ALA A 584 16.07 -2.44 -8.11
CA ALA A 584 16.55 -1.59 -7.03
C ALA A 584 17.26 -0.34 -7.58
N TRP A 585 18.20 -0.50 -8.51
CA TRP A 585 18.97 0.62 -9.07
C TRP A 585 18.11 1.63 -9.85
N LEU A 586 17.00 1.19 -10.46
CA LEU A 586 16.04 2.10 -11.08
C LEU A 586 15.47 3.11 -10.07
N ASN A 587 15.20 2.67 -8.85
CA ASN A 587 14.67 3.49 -7.76
C ASN A 587 15.79 4.11 -6.88
N ALA A 588 17.04 4.04 -7.32
CA ALA A 588 18.20 4.65 -6.68
C ALA A 588 18.71 5.86 -7.48
N ASP A 589 19.35 6.78 -6.78
CA ASP A 589 20.10 7.86 -7.39
C ASP A 589 21.47 7.33 -7.83
N LEU A 590 21.77 7.43 -9.12
CA LEU A 590 23.00 6.92 -9.73
C LEU A 590 23.97 8.06 -10.11
N SER A 591 23.60 9.32 -9.89
CA SER A 591 24.31 10.48 -10.44
C SER A 591 25.71 10.68 -9.86
N GLU A 592 25.96 10.21 -8.64
CA GLU A 592 27.29 10.28 -8.00
C GLU A 592 28.24 9.17 -8.47
N ILE A 593 27.69 8.09 -9.02
CA ILE A 593 28.45 6.88 -9.40
C ILE A 593 28.75 6.88 -10.90
N LEU A 594 27.83 7.41 -11.71
CA LEU A 594 27.97 7.43 -13.15
C LEU A 594 28.73 8.68 -13.62
N PRO A 595 29.74 8.54 -14.49
CA PRO A 595 30.38 9.66 -15.13
C PRO A 595 29.41 10.27 -16.14
N ALA A 596 28.58 11.22 -15.72
CA ALA A 596 27.58 11.81 -16.60
C ALA A 596 28.26 12.63 -17.71
N ALA A 597 28.06 12.22 -18.97
CA ALA A 597 28.63 12.89 -20.13
C ALA A 597 28.04 14.31 -20.35
N ASP A 598 26.78 14.51 -19.98
CA ASP A 598 26.06 15.78 -20.07
C ASP A 598 25.01 15.97 -18.95
N PRO A 599 24.43 17.17 -18.79
CA PRO A 599 23.43 17.45 -17.76
C PRO A 599 22.15 16.61 -17.87
N GLY A 600 21.74 16.21 -19.07
CA GLY A 600 20.55 15.40 -19.31
C GLY A 600 20.74 13.96 -18.82
N GLU A 601 21.90 13.36 -19.10
CA GLU A 601 22.24 12.03 -18.59
C GLU A 601 22.39 12.04 -17.06
N ARG A 602 22.96 13.11 -16.48
CA ARG A 602 23.02 13.28 -15.01
C ARG A 602 21.63 13.33 -14.39
N ALA A 603 20.72 14.10 -14.99
CA ALA A 603 19.33 14.20 -14.52
C ALA A 603 18.61 12.85 -14.63
N LEU A 604 18.87 12.08 -15.68
CA LEU A 604 18.32 10.73 -15.85
C LEU A 604 18.89 9.74 -14.82
N ALA A 605 20.19 9.83 -14.51
CA ALA A 605 20.84 9.01 -13.48
C ALA A 605 20.27 9.30 -12.07
N ALA A 606 19.99 10.57 -11.76
CA ALA A 606 19.40 10.99 -10.49
C ALA A 606 17.90 10.65 -10.35
N LEU A 607 17.18 10.51 -11.47
CA LEU A 607 15.74 10.30 -11.48
C LEU A 607 15.36 8.98 -10.83
N LEU A 608 14.57 9.01 -9.76
CA LEU A 608 14.08 7.78 -9.13
C LEU A 608 12.91 7.20 -9.93
N CYS A 609 13.07 5.98 -10.42
CA CYS A 609 12.06 5.27 -11.22
C CYS A 609 11.57 4.04 -10.46
N HIS A 610 10.28 3.99 -10.14
CA HIS A 610 9.66 2.85 -9.46
C HIS A 610 8.65 2.16 -10.37
N VAL A 611 8.94 0.92 -10.75
CA VAL A 611 8.11 0.08 -11.64
C VAL A 611 7.62 -1.17 -10.89
N GLY A 612 6.83 -2.04 -11.52
CA GLY A 612 6.43 -3.30 -10.90
C GLY A 612 7.62 -4.23 -10.69
N GLN A 613 7.69 -4.88 -9.51
CA GLN A 613 8.76 -5.83 -9.17
C GLN A 613 8.89 -6.94 -10.23
N PRO A 614 10.09 -7.53 -10.42
CA PRO A 614 10.26 -8.60 -11.39
C PRO A 614 9.41 -9.82 -11.03
N VAL A 615 8.66 -10.33 -12.00
CA VAL A 615 7.93 -11.59 -11.91
C VAL A 615 8.83 -12.72 -12.43
N PRO A 616 8.99 -13.82 -11.67
CA PRO A 616 9.75 -14.97 -12.15
C PRO A 616 8.98 -15.67 -13.27
N LEU A 617 9.57 -15.77 -14.46
CA LEU A 617 9.00 -16.49 -15.60
C LEU A 617 10.07 -17.39 -16.23
N ALA A 618 9.70 -18.60 -16.65
CA ALA A 618 10.55 -19.41 -17.50
C ALA A 618 10.74 -18.71 -18.86
N HIS A 619 11.90 -18.92 -19.48
CA HIS A 619 12.22 -18.32 -20.76
C HIS A 619 13.19 -19.21 -21.54
N PRO A 620 12.94 -19.55 -22.82
CA PRO A 620 13.75 -20.53 -23.57
C PRO A 620 15.25 -20.22 -23.67
N ALA A 621 15.65 -18.95 -23.56
CA ALA A 621 17.05 -18.52 -23.57
C ALA A 621 17.78 -18.61 -22.21
N LEU A 622 17.08 -19.06 -21.15
CA LEU A 622 17.64 -19.34 -19.84
C LEU A 622 17.27 -20.80 -19.51
N ASP A 623 18.28 -21.66 -19.32
CA ASP A 623 18.07 -23.10 -19.12
C ASP A 623 17.20 -23.38 -17.85
N ASP A 624 17.82 -23.62 -16.70
CA ASP A 624 17.11 -23.86 -15.43
C ASP A 624 16.81 -22.57 -14.65
N ALA A 625 17.18 -21.41 -15.20
CA ALA A 625 17.04 -20.12 -14.52
C ALA A 625 15.78 -19.38 -14.96
N LEU A 626 15.04 -18.82 -14.00
CA LEU A 626 13.89 -17.97 -14.29
C LEU A 626 14.34 -16.56 -14.68
N ALA A 627 13.75 -16.01 -15.75
CA ALA A 627 13.85 -14.61 -16.11
C ALA A 627 13.04 -13.74 -15.13
N GLY A 628 13.45 -12.49 -14.94
CA GLY A 628 12.68 -11.51 -14.17
C GLY A 628 11.99 -10.50 -15.08
N ALA A 629 10.68 -10.66 -15.33
CA ALA A 629 9.90 -9.72 -16.12
C ALA A 629 9.51 -8.48 -15.30
N LEU A 630 9.98 -7.29 -15.69
CA LEU A 630 9.57 -6.01 -15.13
C LEU A 630 8.25 -5.54 -15.73
N ARG A 631 7.59 -4.57 -15.08
CA ARG A 631 6.23 -4.13 -15.44
C ARG A 631 6.06 -2.62 -15.34
N ILE A 632 5.56 -1.99 -16.40
CA ILE A 632 5.02 -0.62 -16.37
C ILE A 632 3.50 -0.72 -16.26
N SER A 633 2.93 -0.15 -15.21
CA SER A 633 1.50 -0.31 -14.89
C SER A 633 0.81 1.04 -14.76
N ALA A 634 -0.24 1.27 -15.55
CA ALA A 634 -1.10 2.45 -15.43
C ALA A 634 -1.99 2.30 -14.19
N GLY A 635 -1.91 3.23 -13.24
CA GLY A 635 -2.71 3.25 -12.02
C GLY A 635 -3.77 4.36 -12.03
N ALA A 636 -4.63 4.40 -11.02
CA ALA A 636 -5.70 5.38 -10.88
C ALA A 636 -5.19 6.83 -10.93
N ARG A 637 -4.04 7.13 -10.30
CA ARG A 637 -3.42 8.47 -10.30
C ARG A 637 -3.04 8.98 -11.69
N LEU A 638 -2.70 8.09 -12.62
CA LEU A 638 -2.47 8.49 -14.00
C LEU A 638 -3.75 9.08 -14.62
N VAL A 639 -4.89 8.54 -14.25
CA VAL A 639 -6.20 8.95 -14.74
C VAL A 639 -6.68 10.20 -13.99
N SER A 640 -6.77 10.13 -12.66
CA SER A 640 -7.32 11.21 -11.82
C SER A 640 -6.36 12.39 -11.61
N GLY A 641 -5.05 12.21 -11.87
CA GLY A 641 -4.00 13.21 -11.61
C GLY A 641 -3.58 13.25 -10.14
N GLU A 642 -2.56 14.06 -9.85
CA GLU A 642 -2.04 14.29 -8.49
C GLU A 642 -2.17 15.78 -8.08
N PRO A 643 -2.36 16.09 -6.79
CA PRO A 643 -2.47 17.48 -6.30
C PRO A 643 -1.28 18.37 -6.68
N SER A 644 -0.05 17.83 -6.70
CA SER A 644 1.13 18.57 -7.17
C SER A 644 1.02 19.06 -8.62
N HIS A 645 0.04 18.60 -9.40
CA HIS A 645 -0.20 19.01 -10.79
C HIS A 645 -1.47 19.84 -10.96
N ASP A 646 -2.11 20.33 -9.89
CA ASP A 646 -3.40 21.06 -9.96
C ASP A 646 -3.39 22.31 -10.87
N GLY A 647 -2.20 22.79 -11.28
CA GLY A 647 -2.04 23.87 -12.26
C GLY A 647 -1.85 23.42 -13.73
N LEU A 648 -1.79 22.12 -14.01
CA LEU A 648 -1.64 21.56 -15.35
C LEU A 648 -3.00 21.11 -15.89
N ASP A 649 -3.31 21.46 -17.14
CA ASP A 649 -4.46 20.86 -17.81
C ASP A 649 -4.24 19.35 -18.07
N SER A 650 -5.32 18.65 -18.46
CA SER A 650 -5.27 17.20 -18.66
C SER A 650 -4.29 16.77 -19.76
N ARG A 651 -4.07 17.60 -20.78
CA ARG A 651 -3.17 17.31 -21.90
C ARG A 651 -1.73 17.44 -21.44
N CYS A 652 -1.36 18.55 -20.82
CA CYS A 652 -0.02 18.76 -20.28
C CYS A 652 0.35 17.71 -19.22
N ARG A 653 -0.63 17.27 -18.41
CA ARG A 653 -0.43 16.15 -17.48
C ARG A 653 -0.13 14.85 -18.22
N MET A 654 -0.91 14.49 -19.24
CA MET A 654 -0.67 13.27 -20.02
C MET A 654 0.68 13.31 -20.76
N GLU A 655 1.04 14.45 -21.34
CA GLU A 655 2.35 14.65 -21.98
C GLU A 655 3.52 14.44 -20.98
N ARG A 656 3.34 14.85 -19.72
CA ARG A 656 4.28 14.59 -18.63
C ARG A 656 4.39 13.10 -18.31
N GLU A 657 3.28 12.40 -18.12
CA GLU A 657 3.26 10.95 -17.86
C GLU A 657 3.93 10.15 -19.00
N ILE A 658 3.65 10.51 -20.25
CA ILE A 658 4.27 9.91 -21.45
C ILE A 658 5.77 10.18 -21.49
N ARG A 659 6.21 11.39 -21.14
CA ARG A 659 7.64 11.70 -21.04
C ARG A 659 8.30 10.88 -19.93
N ASP A 660 7.63 10.70 -18.81
CA ASP A 660 8.18 9.98 -17.65
C ASP A 660 8.31 8.48 -17.92
N VAL A 661 7.37 7.83 -18.64
CA VAL A 661 7.55 6.43 -19.05
C VAL A 661 8.72 6.26 -20.04
N ARG A 662 8.93 7.22 -20.95
CA ARG A 662 10.11 7.22 -21.85
C ARG A 662 11.42 7.36 -21.06
N ARG A 663 11.43 8.18 -20.00
CA ARG A 663 12.60 8.31 -19.10
C ARG A 663 12.87 7.03 -18.32
N VAL A 664 11.83 6.31 -17.87
CA VAL A 664 12.01 4.98 -17.24
C VAL A 664 12.74 4.03 -18.19
N VAL A 665 12.26 3.91 -19.43
CA VAL A 665 12.87 3.07 -20.46
C VAL A 665 14.31 3.50 -20.75
N ALA A 666 14.56 4.81 -20.90
CA ALA A 666 15.91 5.34 -21.12
C ALA A 666 16.85 5.05 -19.93
N LYS A 667 16.36 5.14 -18.69
CA LYS A 667 17.16 4.85 -17.50
C LYS A 667 17.53 3.36 -17.42
N ILE A 668 16.67 2.45 -17.87
CA ILE A 668 17.02 1.02 -17.97
C ILE A 668 18.24 0.85 -18.89
N SER A 669 18.21 1.41 -20.09
CA SER A 669 19.35 1.36 -21.02
C SER A 669 20.61 2.00 -20.44
N LEU A 670 20.48 3.13 -19.73
CA LEU A 670 21.61 3.76 -19.03
C LEU A 670 22.24 2.82 -17.99
N ILE A 671 21.42 2.14 -17.19
CA ILE A 671 21.91 1.18 -16.19
C ILE A 671 22.63 0.01 -16.87
N LEU A 672 22.10 -0.51 -17.99
CA LEU A 672 22.74 -1.61 -18.72
C LEU A 672 24.11 -1.21 -19.29
N ARG A 673 24.24 0.01 -19.84
CA ARG A 673 25.53 0.55 -20.32
C ARG A 673 26.60 0.60 -19.24
N HIS A 674 26.21 0.86 -17.99
CA HIS A 674 27.11 1.01 -16.86
C HIS A 674 26.97 -0.11 -15.81
N TRP A 675 26.48 -1.29 -16.23
CA TRP A 675 26.13 -2.37 -15.31
C TRP A 675 27.25 -2.72 -14.33
N SER A 676 28.48 -2.89 -14.82
CA SER A 676 29.63 -3.27 -14.01
C SER A 676 29.98 -2.22 -12.95
N VAL A 677 29.91 -0.93 -13.31
CA VAL A 677 30.19 0.18 -12.40
C VAL A 677 29.13 0.25 -11.30
N ILE A 678 27.86 0.15 -11.68
CA ILE A 678 26.75 0.19 -10.72
C ILE A 678 26.78 -1.05 -9.81
N ALA A 679 27.01 -2.23 -10.37
CA ALA A 679 27.12 -3.48 -9.60
C ALA A 679 28.25 -3.46 -8.57
N ALA A 680 29.37 -2.78 -8.87
CA ALA A 680 30.47 -2.63 -7.92
C ALA A 680 30.14 -1.72 -6.73
N HIS A 681 29.21 -0.78 -6.89
CA HIS A 681 28.80 0.17 -5.84
C HIS A 681 27.50 -0.24 -5.12
N ASP A 682 26.64 -1.00 -5.79
CA ASP A 682 25.31 -1.46 -5.36
C ASP A 682 24.47 -0.38 -4.64
N PRO A 683 24.17 0.75 -5.33
CA PRO A 683 23.47 1.87 -4.72
C PRO A 683 22.06 1.48 -4.26
N GLN A 684 21.74 1.86 -3.03
CA GLN A 684 20.45 1.56 -2.43
C GLN A 684 19.39 2.61 -2.80
N PRO A 685 18.13 2.19 -3.06
CA PRO A 685 17.00 3.10 -3.19
C PRO A 685 16.82 3.99 -1.97
N THR A 686 16.34 5.22 -2.18
CA THR A 686 16.07 6.17 -1.10
C THR A 686 14.75 6.90 -1.30
N TYR A 687 14.18 7.41 -0.20
CA TYR A 687 12.95 8.19 -0.20
C TYR A 687 13.04 9.39 -1.15
N MET A 688 14.17 10.10 -1.12
CA MET A 688 14.48 11.25 -1.98
C MET A 688 15.83 11.08 -2.70
N PRO A 689 16.06 11.76 -3.82
CA PRO A 689 17.34 11.72 -4.54
C PRO A 689 18.50 12.08 -3.61
N ARG A 690 19.69 11.51 -3.86
CA ARG A 690 20.89 11.91 -3.15
C ARG A 690 21.27 13.27 -3.69
N ARG A 691 21.46 14.23 -2.79
CA ARG A 691 21.97 15.53 -3.24
C ARG A 691 23.36 15.26 -3.78
N GLY A 692 23.63 15.72 -5.00
CA GLY A 692 25.00 16.00 -5.37
C GLY A 692 25.57 16.91 -4.29
N MET A 693 26.60 16.45 -3.59
CA MET A 693 27.62 17.37 -3.11
C MET A 693 28.28 17.96 -4.36
N ALA A 694 27.60 18.93 -4.96
CA ALA A 694 28.10 19.73 -6.05
C ALA A 694 27.76 21.19 -5.69
N ASP A 695 28.75 21.79 -5.02
CA ASP A 695 29.08 23.20 -4.82
C ASP A 695 28.14 24.10 -3.99
#